data_AF-A0A2N5YN63-F1
#
_entry.id   AF-A0A2N5YN63-F1
#
_cell.length_a   1.000
_cell.length_b   1.000
_cell.length_c   1.000
_cell.angle_alpha   90.00
_cell.angle_beta   90.00
_cell.angle_gamma   90.00
#
_symmetry.space_group_name_H-M   'P 1'
#
loop_
_entity.id
_entity.type
_entity.pdbx_description
1 polymer ?
#
loop_
_entity_poly.entity_id
_entity_poly.type
_entity_poly.pdbx_seq_one_letter_code
_entity_poly.pdbx_strand_id
1 'polypeptide(L)'
;MDAALDGQTISTCSGDFYDSGGPSNNYSLNENYVVTFCSDDGTHFHVDFTFFESESTYDGMNIYDGTSTSATLIGAIDGSLIGTFSYTSTDDCLTFEWISDNLFADYGGFEASFSCAIDNPPTNGDCGNAIPVCQDTYTQTQSVTGVGTVNEIALAETAGVDDCFSTVGEHNSTWYIFTVNQTGTFEFAIQTTVDYDWGLYDVSNNSCQDIMDGTIAMESCNWSGAVGDSTGISGDLAGELQFEDAITVNAGNTYVLVVDNFTGGATGYTLNLNNGTAGIYDNDPPVLQTITSAPACGDNTITVQFSENVACSSVSATDFSLQHESGDVYTITNVSSTACSGGAANSDTYTLTLSENMIAGGTYTLSLIDQVEDACNNTISTNSLSFTVSGVVAAVNYTYPTCYNGNDATITASASGGTSPYSFNWSTGSSSPSLSGLSVGTYVVTVTDAGGVCEDIRTIDITNTQILMFEDFDPNVSGWTHAAISGTDTWATGDPNGGNGSSSIGSDDPTVDHTATNTNNNVYGQGLGSGSGTDCSGGAYCNSTNEYLMSPSIDCSGKTNVHLQFYRWANFETSFDEAYVEVSTDGSSWNSLGHPQYPQDNAWILVDLDASAYADNQSTVYFRWRMESDGSVTYSGWNIDDVTVTADLVELVASFSNINDVDCYGDASGSTDVTITGGTP
;
A
#
# COMPACT_ATOMS: atom_id res chain seq x y z
N MET A 1 23.26 -40.65 31.13
CA MET A 1 23.42 -39.17 31.02
C MET A 1 24.18 -38.67 32.26
N ASP A 2 24.96 -37.59 32.21
CA ASP A 2 25.58 -37.03 33.44
C ASP A 2 24.49 -36.77 34.49
N ALA A 3 24.62 -37.38 35.68
CA ALA A 3 23.67 -37.25 36.77
C ALA A 3 23.46 -35.79 37.22
N ALA A 4 24.40 -34.89 36.91
CA ALA A 4 24.25 -33.47 37.13
C ALA A 4 23.13 -32.84 36.27
N LEU A 5 22.79 -33.40 35.12
CA LEU A 5 21.80 -32.85 34.18
C LEU A 5 20.39 -33.41 34.39
N ASP A 6 20.22 -34.43 35.23
CA ASP A 6 18.92 -35.06 35.48
C ASP A 6 17.89 -34.08 36.06
N GLY A 7 16.71 -34.06 35.45
CA GLY A 7 15.58 -33.19 35.76
C GLY A 7 15.78 -31.72 35.37
N GLN A 8 16.88 -31.37 34.67
CA GLN A 8 17.12 -29.98 34.26
C GLN A 8 16.51 -29.65 32.91
N THR A 9 16.12 -28.38 32.77
CA THR A 9 15.91 -27.73 31.48
C THR A 9 17.09 -26.80 31.22
N ILE A 10 17.83 -27.08 30.16
CA ILE A 10 19.03 -26.35 29.79
C ILE A 10 18.69 -25.46 28.60
N SER A 11 18.75 -24.15 28.84
CA SER A 11 18.46 -23.12 27.84
C SER A 11 19.78 -22.50 27.39
N THR A 12 20.53 -23.23 26.58
CA THR A 12 21.80 -22.77 26.01
C THR A 12 21.93 -23.27 24.58
N CYS A 13 22.42 -22.41 23.68
CA CYS A 13 22.46 -22.72 22.25
C CYS A 13 23.61 -23.58 21.72
N SER A 14 24.46 -24.17 22.57
CA SER A 14 25.45 -25.17 22.12
C SER A 14 26.05 -25.93 23.30
N GLY A 15 26.43 -27.18 23.09
CA GLY A 15 27.21 -27.94 24.06
C GLY A 15 27.26 -29.42 23.76
N ASP A 16 28.06 -30.14 24.54
CA ASP A 16 28.14 -31.59 24.48
C ASP A 16 27.46 -32.20 25.70
N PHE A 17 26.82 -33.35 25.53
CA PHE A 17 26.28 -34.15 26.60
C PHE A 17 26.52 -35.64 26.35
N TYR A 18 26.71 -36.36 27.44
CA TYR A 18 27.17 -37.74 27.42
C TYR A 18 26.49 -38.53 28.53
N ASP A 19 26.67 -39.85 28.53
CA ASP A 19 26.18 -40.71 29.60
C ASP A 19 26.93 -40.53 30.95
N SER A 20 26.61 -41.29 32.00
CA SER A 20 27.24 -41.07 33.31
C SER A 20 28.72 -41.47 33.40
N GLY A 21 29.22 -42.28 32.46
CA GLY A 21 30.63 -42.63 32.30
C GLY A 21 31.45 -41.55 31.61
N GLY A 22 30.79 -40.61 30.93
CA GLY A 22 31.41 -39.63 30.05
C GLY A 22 31.95 -40.24 28.75
N PRO A 23 32.56 -39.44 27.87
CA PRO A 23 32.90 -39.82 26.48
C PRO A 23 34.01 -40.89 26.35
N SER A 24 34.45 -41.49 27.44
CA SER A 24 35.57 -42.46 27.44
C SER A 24 35.43 -43.58 28.47
N ASN A 25 34.31 -43.65 29.22
CA ASN A 25 34.05 -44.76 30.14
C ASN A 25 32.62 -45.24 29.99
N ASN A 26 32.34 -46.43 30.48
CA ASN A 26 31.02 -47.02 30.41
C ASN A 26 30.02 -46.31 31.34
N TYR A 27 28.74 -46.29 30.93
CA TYR A 27 27.63 -45.78 31.75
C TYR A 27 27.38 -46.65 32.99
N SER A 28 26.69 -46.10 34.00
CA SER A 28 26.36 -46.83 35.23
C SER A 28 25.01 -47.57 35.13
N LEU A 29 24.84 -48.58 36.01
CA LEU A 29 23.60 -49.37 36.12
C LEU A 29 22.51 -48.63 36.92
N ASN A 30 21.24 -48.96 36.64
CA ASN A 30 20.02 -48.47 37.29
C ASN A 30 19.79 -46.97 37.11
N GLU A 31 20.01 -46.47 35.90
CA GLU A 31 19.78 -45.07 35.58
C GLU A 31 18.39 -44.85 34.99
N ASN A 32 17.78 -43.74 35.36
CA ASN A 32 16.68 -43.14 34.64
C ASN A 32 16.88 -41.64 34.75
N TYR A 33 17.49 -41.05 33.72
CA TYR A 33 17.84 -39.64 33.70
C TYR A 33 17.13 -38.94 32.57
N VAL A 34 16.52 -37.81 32.89
CA VAL A 34 15.79 -36.98 31.94
C VAL A 34 16.44 -35.61 31.86
N VAL A 35 16.76 -35.14 30.66
CA VAL A 35 17.16 -33.76 30.43
C VAL A 35 16.30 -33.17 29.32
N THR A 36 15.96 -31.90 29.46
CA THR A 36 15.35 -31.11 28.39
C THR A 36 16.35 -30.06 27.95
N PHE A 37 16.58 -29.95 26.66
CA PHE A 37 17.27 -28.81 26.10
C PHE A 37 16.28 -27.95 25.33
N CYS A 38 16.40 -26.64 25.46
CA CYS A 38 15.60 -25.66 24.75
C CYS A 38 16.48 -24.56 24.19
N SER A 39 16.10 -23.97 23.06
CA SER A 39 16.72 -22.75 22.57
C SER A 39 16.43 -21.56 23.51
N ASP A 40 17.43 -20.71 23.72
CA ASP A 40 17.29 -19.42 24.43
C ASP A 40 17.07 -18.22 23.50
N ASP A 41 17.15 -18.41 22.18
CA ASP A 41 16.98 -17.39 21.15
C ASP A 41 15.73 -17.57 20.26
N GLY A 42 14.94 -18.63 20.51
CA GLY A 42 13.70 -18.91 19.78
C GLY A 42 13.93 -19.53 18.40
N THR A 43 15.07 -20.19 18.20
CA THR A 43 15.38 -21.00 17.03
C THR A 43 15.22 -22.50 17.33
N HIS A 44 15.05 -23.32 16.30
CA HIS A 44 14.86 -24.76 16.48
C HIS A 44 16.12 -25.44 17.04
N PHE A 45 15.92 -26.44 17.90
CA PHE A 45 17.02 -27.12 18.59
C PHE A 45 17.50 -28.35 17.80
N HIS A 46 18.81 -28.46 17.53
CA HIS A 46 19.42 -29.55 16.76
C HIS A 46 20.36 -30.41 17.62
N VAL A 47 20.33 -31.73 17.41
CA VAL A 47 21.19 -32.70 18.12
C VAL A 47 21.90 -33.63 17.13
N ASP A 48 23.17 -33.92 17.39
CA ASP A 48 24.00 -34.86 16.64
C ASP A 48 24.60 -35.91 17.58
N PHE A 49 24.36 -37.19 17.30
CA PHE A 49 25.01 -38.30 18.00
C PHE A 49 26.32 -38.65 17.30
N THR A 50 27.44 -38.40 17.97
CA THR A 50 28.77 -38.75 17.46
C THR A 50 29.18 -40.17 17.83
N PHE A 51 28.59 -40.71 18.91
CA PHE A 51 28.79 -42.09 19.36
C PHE A 51 27.58 -42.60 20.16
N PHE A 52 27.17 -43.85 19.93
CA PHE A 52 26.13 -44.53 20.71
C PHE A 52 26.34 -46.05 20.74
N GLU A 53 26.48 -46.61 21.94
CA GLU A 53 26.61 -48.04 22.23
C GLU A 53 25.98 -48.39 23.59
N SER A 54 24.88 -49.15 23.58
CA SER A 54 24.16 -49.63 24.77
C SER A 54 23.84 -51.13 24.69
N GLU A 55 23.43 -51.73 25.81
CA GLU A 55 22.86 -53.08 25.82
C GLU A 55 21.53 -53.09 25.04
N SER A 56 21.57 -53.60 23.80
CA SER A 56 20.38 -53.62 22.93
C SER A 56 19.18 -54.25 23.61
N THR A 57 18.00 -53.63 23.42
CA THR A 57 16.70 -53.99 24.00
C THR A 57 16.51 -53.79 25.51
N TYR A 58 17.57 -53.49 26.26
CA TYR A 58 17.51 -53.35 27.72
C TYR A 58 17.87 -51.94 28.19
N ASP A 59 18.90 -51.35 27.57
CA ASP A 59 19.39 -50.01 27.86
C ASP A 59 19.31 -49.14 26.61
N GLY A 60 18.97 -47.86 26.78
CA GLY A 60 18.87 -46.97 25.63
C GLY A 60 18.34 -45.58 25.97
N MET A 61 18.01 -44.84 24.92
CA MET A 61 17.51 -43.48 25.00
C MET A 61 16.19 -43.32 24.27
N ASN A 62 15.20 -42.74 24.96
CA ASN A 62 14.00 -42.21 24.33
C ASN A 62 14.19 -40.72 24.07
N ILE A 63 13.74 -40.24 22.91
CA ILE A 63 13.81 -38.84 22.50
C ILE A 63 12.39 -38.36 22.22
N TYR A 64 12.03 -37.24 22.84
CA TYR A 64 10.73 -36.62 22.74
C TYR A 64 10.88 -35.21 22.18
N ASP A 65 10.02 -34.83 21.23
CA ASP A 65 9.94 -33.46 20.71
C ASP A 65 9.02 -32.63 21.60
N GLY A 66 9.59 -31.69 22.33
CA GLY A 66 8.93 -30.88 23.34
C GLY A 66 9.65 -30.88 24.70
N THR A 67 8.97 -30.39 25.73
CA THR A 67 9.59 -30.03 27.01
C THR A 67 9.60 -31.14 28.08
N SER A 68 9.02 -32.31 27.79
CA SER A 68 8.96 -33.42 28.75
C SER A 68 8.75 -34.79 28.08
N THR A 69 8.89 -35.87 28.86
CA THR A 69 8.58 -37.25 28.43
C THR A 69 7.09 -37.53 28.18
N SER A 70 6.21 -36.53 28.39
CA SER A 70 4.80 -36.60 27.97
C SER A 70 4.57 -36.06 26.55
N ALA A 71 5.61 -35.50 25.92
CA ALA A 71 5.55 -34.97 24.57
C ALA A 71 5.65 -36.10 23.51
N THR A 72 5.68 -35.75 22.23
CA THR A 72 5.68 -36.74 21.14
C THR A 72 6.98 -37.52 21.14
N LEU A 73 6.92 -38.85 21.33
CA LEU A 73 8.09 -39.72 21.19
C LEU A 73 8.47 -39.81 19.71
N ILE A 74 9.66 -39.33 19.37
CA ILE A 74 10.17 -39.25 18.00
C ILE A 74 11.19 -40.35 17.68
N GLY A 75 11.84 -40.90 18.71
CA GLY A 75 12.81 -41.97 18.52
C GLY A 75 13.13 -42.71 19.81
N ALA A 76 13.47 -43.98 19.68
CA ALA A 76 14.06 -44.79 20.73
C ALA A 76 15.30 -45.47 20.17
N ILE A 77 16.45 -45.25 20.79
CA ILE A 77 17.77 -45.71 20.32
C ILE A 77 18.32 -46.70 21.34
N ASP A 78 18.69 -47.90 20.88
CA ASP A 78 19.41 -48.91 21.66
C ASP A 78 20.48 -49.62 20.80
N GLY A 79 21.37 -50.38 21.43
CA GLY A 79 22.39 -51.15 20.74
C GLY A 79 23.50 -50.25 20.21
N SER A 80 23.97 -50.49 18.98
CA SER A 80 25.03 -49.70 18.36
C SER A 80 24.52 -48.99 17.12
N LEU A 81 24.71 -47.68 17.06
CA LEU A 81 24.42 -46.87 15.88
C LEU A 81 25.65 -46.84 14.97
N ILE A 82 25.50 -47.22 13.70
CA ILE A 82 26.54 -47.05 12.68
C ILE A 82 26.19 -45.82 11.84
N GLY A 83 26.85 -44.69 12.11
CA GLY A 83 26.63 -43.40 11.45
C GLY A 83 26.15 -42.32 12.40
N THR A 84 25.96 -41.10 11.88
CA THR A 84 25.41 -39.97 12.64
C THR A 84 23.88 -40.00 12.59
N PHE A 85 23.22 -39.77 13.72
CA PHE A 85 21.77 -39.51 13.79
C PHE A 85 21.57 -38.06 14.21
N SER A 86 20.76 -37.33 13.44
CA SER A 86 20.50 -35.90 13.64
C SER A 86 19.01 -35.60 13.64
N TYR A 87 18.57 -34.66 14.48
CA TYR A 87 17.16 -34.26 14.56
C TYR A 87 17.03 -32.78 14.95
N THR A 88 16.05 -32.09 14.37
CA THR A 88 15.70 -30.68 14.66
C THR A 88 14.28 -30.61 15.26
N SER A 89 14.14 -30.01 16.44
CA SER A 89 12.85 -29.86 17.15
C SER A 89 11.86 -28.98 16.42
N THR A 90 10.55 -29.25 16.54
CA THR A 90 9.48 -28.35 16.07
C THR A 90 8.99 -27.34 17.13
N ASP A 91 9.31 -27.57 18.40
CA ASP A 91 8.79 -26.82 19.55
C ASP A 91 9.92 -26.12 20.33
N ASP A 92 11.04 -25.83 19.65
CA ASP A 92 12.29 -25.24 20.19
C ASP A 92 12.94 -26.04 21.34
N CYS A 93 12.47 -27.26 21.62
CA CYS A 93 12.90 -28.06 22.76
C CYS A 93 12.90 -29.56 22.46
N LEU A 94 13.95 -30.27 22.88
CA LEU A 94 14.01 -31.73 22.89
C LEU A 94 14.20 -32.27 24.31
N THR A 95 13.46 -33.31 24.66
CA THR A 95 13.63 -34.06 25.90
C THR A 95 14.23 -35.43 25.63
N PHE A 96 15.29 -35.77 26.36
CA PHE A 96 15.98 -37.04 26.28
C PHE A 96 15.82 -37.80 27.59
N GLU A 97 15.46 -39.07 27.52
CA GLU A 97 15.33 -39.98 28.66
C GLU A 97 16.28 -41.16 28.46
N TRP A 98 17.34 -41.23 29.27
CA TRP A 98 18.31 -42.32 29.30
C TRP A 98 17.94 -43.34 30.37
N ILE A 99 17.86 -44.62 29.99
CA ILE A 99 17.47 -45.71 30.88
C ILE A 99 18.53 -46.81 30.84
N SER A 100 18.98 -47.26 32.01
CA SER A 100 19.81 -48.47 32.16
C SER A 100 19.30 -49.42 33.25
N ASP A 101 19.45 -50.72 33.03
CA ASP A 101 18.98 -51.77 33.93
C ASP A 101 20.01 -52.14 35.02
N ASN A 102 19.85 -53.29 35.70
CA ASN A 102 20.70 -53.71 36.81
C ASN A 102 21.67 -54.86 36.50
N LEU A 103 21.85 -55.22 35.24
CA LEU A 103 22.51 -56.45 34.82
C LEU A 103 23.90 -56.23 34.21
N PHE A 104 24.06 -55.38 33.19
CA PHE A 104 25.34 -55.21 32.47
C PHE A 104 25.65 -53.74 32.11
N ALA A 105 26.88 -53.29 32.36
CA ALA A 105 27.36 -51.93 32.08
C ALA A 105 28.75 -51.95 31.42
N ASP A 106 28.93 -52.85 30.45
CA ASP A 106 30.20 -53.05 29.75
C ASP A 106 30.31 -52.26 28.41
N TYR A 107 29.34 -51.39 28.09
CA TYR A 107 29.26 -50.63 26.84
C TYR A 107 29.62 -49.16 27.00
N GLY A 108 30.13 -48.54 25.93
CA GLY A 108 30.69 -47.19 25.95
C GLY A 108 29.68 -46.06 26.15
N GLY A 109 28.37 -46.32 26.10
CA GLY A 109 27.34 -45.31 26.33
C GLY A 109 27.13 -44.40 25.13
N PHE A 110 27.03 -43.09 25.33
CA PHE A 110 26.79 -42.16 24.23
C PHE A 110 27.53 -40.82 24.42
N GLU A 111 27.86 -40.22 23.27
CA GLU A 111 28.34 -38.85 23.16
C GLU A 111 27.52 -38.14 22.08
N ALA A 112 26.96 -36.99 22.44
CA ALA A 112 26.16 -36.18 21.55
C ALA A 112 26.46 -34.70 21.75
N SER A 113 26.36 -33.94 20.67
CA SER A 113 26.43 -32.49 20.68
C SER A 113 25.07 -31.91 20.35
N PHE A 114 24.76 -30.77 20.95
CA PHE A 114 23.58 -30.00 20.61
C PHE A 114 23.97 -28.59 20.20
N SER A 115 23.14 -28.00 19.35
CA SER A 115 23.24 -26.61 18.92
C SER A 115 21.85 -26.06 18.64
N CYS A 116 21.65 -24.77 18.87
CA CYS A 116 20.55 -24.07 18.21
C CYS A 116 20.82 -24.14 16.70
N ALA A 117 19.97 -24.87 15.99
CA ALA A 117 19.86 -24.67 14.57
C ALA A 117 19.08 -23.38 14.42
N ILE A 118 19.78 -22.33 14.01
CA ILE A 118 19.14 -21.43 13.07
C ILE A 118 18.63 -22.38 11.98
N ASP A 119 17.33 -22.39 11.68
CA ASP A 119 16.97 -22.62 10.28
C ASP A 119 17.93 -21.70 9.55
N ASN A 120 18.92 -22.21 8.83
CA ASN A 120 19.63 -21.34 7.91
C ASN A 120 18.66 -21.25 6.73
N PRO A 121 17.76 -20.25 6.63
CA PRO A 121 17.42 -19.80 5.31
C PRO A 121 18.73 -19.27 4.71
N PRO A 122 18.93 -19.53 3.43
CA PRO A 122 20.11 -20.25 3.01
C PRO A 122 21.40 -19.43 2.98
N THR A 123 22.53 -20.13 2.92
CA THR A 123 23.74 -19.48 2.43
C THR A 123 23.48 -18.93 1.04
N ASN A 124 24.24 -17.91 0.63
CA ASN A 124 24.09 -17.27 -0.67
C ASN A 124 24.19 -18.33 -1.78
N GLY A 125 23.05 -18.84 -2.27
CA GLY A 125 23.03 -19.98 -3.18
C GLY A 125 21.96 -21.04 -2.99
N ASP A 126 21.30 -21.24 -1.84
CA ASP A 126 20.29 -22.33 -1.71
C ASP A 126 18.85 -21.86 -2.01
N CYS A 127 17.90 -22.78 -2.19
CA CYS A 127 16.60 -22.51 -2.84
C CYS A 127 15.85 -21.25 -2.34
N GLY A 128 15.76 -21.04 -1.02
CA GLY A 128 15.07 -19.89 -0.42
C GLY A 128 15.69 -18.52 -0.73
N ASN A 129 16.97 -18.49 -1.13
CA ASN A 129 17.70 -17.30 -1.60
C ASN A 129 18.27 -17.56 -3.02
N ALA A 130 17.56 -18.32 -3.85
CA ALA A 130 17.96 -18.56 -5.23
C ALA A 130 18.22 -17.24 -5.97
N ILE A 131 19.29 -17.22 -6.78
CA ILE A 131 19.74 -16.04 -7.51
C ILE A 131 18.68 -15.69 -8.59
N PRO A 132 18.06 -14.51 -8.53
CA PRO A 132 17.12 -14.08 -9.56
C PRO A 132 17.82 -13.91 -10.91
N VAL A 133 17.17 -14.32 -11.99
CA VAL A 133 17.67 -14.14 -13.37
C VAL A 133 17.37 -12.72 -13.88
N CYS A 134 18.36 -11.85 -13.72
CA CYS A 134 18.35 -10.43 -14.10
C CYS A 134 19.27 -10.12 -15.28
N GLN A 135 20.10 -11.08 -15.70
CA GLN A 135 21.11 -10.86 -16.75
C GLN A 135 21.47 -12.16 -17.50
N ASP A 136 22.13 -12.01 -18.64
CA ASP A 136 22.50 -13.11 -19.53
C ASP A 136 23.53 -14.08 -18.97
N THR A 137 24.42 -13.60 -18.09
CA THR A 137 25.62 -14.35 -17.72
C THR A 137 25.94 -14.18 -16.25
N TYR A 138 26.14 -15.30 -15.57
CA TYR A 138 26.55 -15.38 -14.17
C TYR A 138 27.91 -16.06 -14.09
N THR A 139 28.85 -15.46 -13.35
CA THR A 139 30.19 -16.04 -13.17
C THR A 139 30.48 -16.26 -11.71
N GLN A 140 30.58 -17.53 -11.33
CA GLN A 140 31.09 -17.96 -10.03
C GLN A 140 32.57 -18.29 -10.16
N THR A 141 33.42 -17.53 -9.49
CA THR A 141 34.89 -17.74 -9.58
C THR A 141 35.37 -18.94 -8.76
N GLN A 142 34.60 -19.34 -7.76
CA GLN A 142 34.79 -20.52 -6.94
C GLN A 142 33.44 -21.22 -6.79
N SER A 143 33.46 -22.53 -6.57
CA SER A 143 32.24 -23.21 -6.11
C SER A 143 31.81 -22.59 -4.78
N VAL A 144 30.51 -22.55 -4.50
CA VAL A 144 30.06 -22.18 -3.15
C VAL A 144 30.66 -23.18 -2.13
N THR A 145 30.76 -22.77 -0.87
CA THR A 145 31.31 -23.61 0.19
C THR A 145 30.30 -23.66 1.32
N GLY A 146 29.79 -24.83 1.63
CA GLY A 146 28.85 -25.04 2.72
C GLY A 146 28.52 -26.52 2.86
N VAL A 147 28.14 -26.94 4.07
CA VAL A 147 27.40 -28.19 4.22
C VAL A 147 25.97 -27.82 3.87
N GLY A 148 25.65 -27.77 2.58
CA GLY A 148 24.25 -28.05 2.22
C GLY A 148 23.95 -29.38 2.89
N THR A 149 22.90 -29.43 3.71
CA THR A 149 22.61 -30.66 4.45
C THR A 149 22.58 -31.79 3.42
N VAL A 150 23.20 -32.93 3.73
CA VAL A 150 23.54 -34.00 2.77
C VAL A 150 22.30 -34.65 2.09
N ASN A 151 21.11 -34.09 2.33
CA ASN A 151 19.79 -34.45 1.82
C ASN A 151 18.96 -33.21 1.42
N GLU A 152 19.51 -32.19 0.76
CA GLU A 152 18.69 -31.05 0.30
C GLU A 152 17.65 -31.47 -0.72
N ILE A 153 17.96 -32.36 -1.66
CA ILE A 153 16.98 -32.94 -2.59
C ILE A 153 16.71 -34.38 -2.13
N ALA A 154 15.46 -34.67 -1.73
CA ALA A 154 15.12 -35.98 -1.17
C ALA A 154 15.44 -37.12 -2.15
N LEU A 155 16.12 -38.16 -1.64
CA LEU A 155 16.45 -39.39 -2.37
C LEU A 155 15.17 -40.03 -2.94
N ALA A 156 14.92 -39.85 -4.23
CA ALA A 156 13.72 -40.35 -4.89
C ALA A 156 13.77 -41.84 -5.28
N GLU A 157 14.76 -42.62 -4.79
CA GLU A 157 14.83 -44.06 -5.07
C GLU A 157 13.66 -44.88 -4.46
N THR A 158 12.87 -44.30 -3.56
CA THR A 158 11.72 -45.01 -2.96
C THR A 158 10.42 -44.92 -3.76
N ALA A 159 10.31 -44.08 -4.80
CA ALA A 159 9.04 -43.79 -5.47
C ALA A 159 9.02 -43.95 -7.01
N GLY A 160 10.16 -44.24 -7.66
CA GLY A 160 10.21 -44.41 -9.11
C GLY A 160 10.17 -43.09 -9.89
N VAL A 161 10.75 -42.03 -9.33
CA VAL A 161 11.05 -40.77 -9.99
C VAL A 161 12.56 -40.80 -10.29
N ASP A 162 12.96 -40.62 -11.56
CA ASP A 162 14.37 -40.58 -11.94
C ASP A 162 14.98 -39.27 -11.40
N ASP A 163 15.96 -39.38 -10.51
CA ASP A 163 16.75 -38.26 -9.99
C ASP A 163 18.11 -38.26 -10.67
N CYS A 164 18.47 -37.13 -11.28
CA CYS A 164 19.76 -36.94 -11.96
C CYS A 164 20.90 -36.66 -10.98
N PHE A 165 20.58 -36.30 -9.74
CA PHE A 165 21.56 -36.03 -8.70
C PHE A 165 21.90 -37.33 -7.96
N SER A 166 23.18 -37.71 -7.99
CA SER A 166 23.64 -39.04 -7.58
C SER A 166 23.34 -39.40 -6.11
N THR A 167 23.21 -40.70 -5.80
CA THR A 167 22.97 -41.27 -4.45
C THR A 167 24.05 -41.02 -3.39
N VAL A 168 25.11 -40.25 -3.70
CA VAL A 168 26.24 -39.94 -2.80
C VAL A 168 26.22 -38.52 -2.23
N GLY A 169 25.16 -37.75 -2.50
CA GLY A 169 24.94 -36.44 -1.92
C GLY A 169 25.54 -35.32 -2.76
N GLU A 170 24.71 -34.34 -3.07
CA GLU A 170 25.13 -33.08 -3.69
C GLU A 170 25.93 -32.25 -2.70
N HIS A 171 26.93 -31.53 -3.21
CA HIS A 171 27.78 -30.68 -2.41
C HIS A 171 28.01 -29.37 -3.14
N ASN A 172 27.50 -28.27 -2.55
CA ASN A 172 27.73 -26.91 -3.00
C ASN A 172 26.93 -26.49 -4.25
N SER A 173 25.62 -26.73 -4.23
CA SER A 173 24.69 -26.29 -5.28
C SER A 173 24.49 -24.78 -5.28
N THR A 174 24.29 -24.21 -6.48
CA THR A 174 23.81 -22.83 -6.65
C THR A 174 22.48 -22.85 -7.34
N TRP A 175 21.51 -22.16 -6.77
CA TRP A 175 20.13 -22.13 -7.23
C TRP A 175 19.85 -20.79 -7.93
N TYR A 176 19.17 -20.84 -9.07
CA TYR A 176 18.69 -19.68 -9.81
C TYR A 176 17.18 -19.76 -9.94
N ILE A 177 16.49 -18.62 -9.86
CA ILE A 177 15.04 -18.56 -10.00
C ILE A 177 14.64 -17.55 -11.08
N PHE A 178 13.64 -17.90 -11.88
CA PHE A 178 13.11 -17.01 -12.90
C PHE A 178 11.63 -17.26 -13.17
N THR A 179 10.89 -16.18 -13.41
CA THR A 179 9.52 -16.24 -13.93
C THR A 179 9.56 -15.95 -15.42
N VAL A 180 8.88 -16.78 -16.20
CA VAL A 180 8.85 -16.66 -17.66
C VAL A 180 7.86 -15.57 -18.04
N ASN A 181 8.32 -14.48 -18.65
CA ASN A 181 7.45 -13.42 -19.17
C ASN A 181 7.00 -13.69 -20.62
N GLN A 182 7.73 -14.52 -21.37
CA GLN A 182 7.38 -14.94 -22.73
C GLN A 182 7.65 -16.44 -22.93
N THR A 183 6.59 -17.19 -23.27
CA THR A 183 6.69 -18.61 -23.62
C THR A 183 7.72 -18.83 -24.72
N GLY A 184 8.60 -19.79 -24.52
CA GLY A 184 9.65 -20.10 -25.48
C GLY A 184 10.47 -21.30 -25.06
N THR A 185 11.67 -21.37 -25.61
CA THR A 185 12.68 -22.38 -25.25
C THR A 185 13.63 -21.79 -24.22
N PHE A 186 13.79 -22.48 -23.10
CA PHE A 186 14.84 -22.23 -22.12
C PHE A 186 16.07 -23.05 -22.53
N GLU A 187 17.14 -22.35 -22.86
CA GLU A 187 18.43 -22.94 -23.21
C GLU A 187 19.53 -22.15 -22.51
N PHE A 188 20.50 -22.85 -21.95
CA PHE A 188 21.63 -22.27 -21.24
C PHE A 188 22.90 -23.09 -21.44
N ALA A 189 24.05 -22.52 -21.10
CA ALA A 189 25.35 -23.18 -21.13
C ALA A 189 26.14 -22.93 -19.83
N ILE A 190 26.64 -24.00 -19.21
CA ILE A 190 27.56 -23.94 -18.07
C ILE A 190 28.97 -24.15 -18.61
N GLN A 191 29.76 -23.08 -18.59
CA GLN A 191 31.16 -23.06 -19.00
C GLN A 191 32.05 -23.30 -17.79
N THR A 192 32.71 -24.45 -17.77
CA THR A 192 33.52 -24.92 -16.65
C THR A 192 34.62 -25.88 -17.12
N THR A 193 35.61 -26.15 -16.28
CA THR A 193 36.61 -27.22 -16.49
C THR A 193 36.43 -28.41 -15.54
N VAL A 194 35.40 -28.37 -14.70
CA VAL A 194 35.02 -29.41 -13.75
C VAL A 194 33.56 -29.79 -13.99
N ASP A 195 33.18 -30.99 -13.57
CA ASP A 195 31.84 -31.54 -13.78
C ASP A 195 30.81 -30.80 -12.92
N TYR A 196 29.75 -30.31 -13.57
CA TYR A 196 28.63 -29.63 -12.92
C TYR A 196 27.33 -30.24 -13.43
N ASP A 197 26.53 -30.79 -12.52
CA ASP A 197 25.18 -31.28 -12.84
C ASP A 197 24.15 -30.18 -12.61
N TRP A 198 22.97 -30.32 -13.21
CA TRP A 198 21.89 -29.37 -13.08
C TRP A 198 20.52 -30.04 -13.17
N GLY A 199 19.55 -29.39 -12.56
CA GLY A 199 18.16 -29.79 -12.53
C GLY A 199 17.25 -28.57 -12.60
N LEU A 200 16.14 -28.69 -13.31
CA LEU A 200 15.13 -27.65 -13.46
C LEU A 200 13.83 -28.11 -12.82
N TYR A 201 13.26 -27.27 -11.95
CA TYR A 201 11.99 -27.53 -11.27
C TYR A 201 10.95 -26.46 -11.63
N ASP A 202 9.71 -26.86 -11.88
CA ASP A 202 8.56 -25.95 -11.95
C ASP A 202 7.98 -25.73 -10.55
N VAL A 203 8.14 -24.50 -10.04
CA VAL A 203 7.67 -24.09 -8.71
C VAL A 203 6.45 -23.18 -8.77
N SER A 204 5.76 -23.10 -9.91
CA SER A 204 4.60 -22.20 -10.06
C SER A 204 3.48 -22.40 -9.05
N ASN A 205 3.33 -23.62 -8.53
CA ASN A 205 2.31 -23.97 -7.54
C ASN A 205 2.91 -24.65 -6.31
N ASN A 206 4.22 -24.57 -6.13
CA ASN A 206 4.96 -25.27 -5.09
C ASN A 206 6.00 -24.32 -4.47
N SER A 207 6.66 -24.77 -3.42
CA SER A 207 7.69 -24.03 -2.72
C SER A 207 9.06 -24.72 -2.82
N CYS A 208 10.10 -24.02 -2.39
CA CYS A 208 11.42 -24.63 -2.18
C CYS A 208 11.36 -25.84 -1.24
N GLN A 209 10.50 -25.79 -0.21
CA GLN A 209 10.34 -26.91 0.71
C GLN A 209 9.79 -28.15 0.00
N ASP A 210 8.92 -27.98 -0.98
CA ASP A 210 8.36 -29.08 -1.77
C ASP A 210 9.42 -29.77 -2.65
N ILE A 211 10.43 -29.01 -3.13
CA ILE A 211 11.63 -29.60 -3.75
C ILE A 211 12.38 -30.44 -2.72
N MET A 212 12.62 -29.87 -1.52
CA MET A 212 13.41 -30.55 -0.49
C MET A 212 12.72 -31.80 0.06
N ASP A 213 11.39 -31.78 0.15
CA ASP A 213 10.56 -32.89 0.58
C ASP A 213 10.39 -33.97 -0.52
N GLY A 214 10.90 -33.72 -1.73
CA GLY A 214 10.80 -34.62 -2.89
C GLY A 214 9.38 -34.76 -3.42
N THR A 215 8.52 -33.75 -3.21
CA THR A 215 7.11 -33.80 -3.63
C THR A 215 6.89 -33.26 -5.05
N ILE A 216 7.89 -32.58 -5.62
CA ILE A 216 7.91 -32.10 -7.01
C ILE A 216 8.88 -32.95 -7.85
N ALA A 217 8.46 -33.29 -9.07
CA ALA A 217 9.34 -33.91 -10.06
C ALA A 217 10.19 -32.86 -10.80
N MET A 218 11.43 -33.19 -11.14
CA MET A 218 12.23 -32.39 -12.06
C MET A 218 11.59 -32.35 -13.46
N GLU A 219 11.58 -31.16 -14.06
CA GLU A 219 11.15 -30.96 -15.45
C GLU A 219 12.21 -31.47 -16.44
N SER A 220 13.49 -31.26 -16.13
CA SER A 220 14.63 -31.74 -16.90
C SER A 220 15.89 -31.66 -16.06
N CYS A 221 16.88 -32.48 -16.37
CA CYS A 221 18.17 -32.52 -15.69
C CYS A 221 19.22 -33.20 -16.56
N ASN A 222 20.51 -33.06 -16.22
CA ASN A 222 21.57 -33.84 -16.84
C ASN A 222 22.18 -34.82 -15.82
N TRP A 223 22.68 -35.96 -16.29
CA TRP A 223 23.40 -36.92 -15.45
C TRP A 223 24.64 -37.46 -16.18
N SER A 224 25.85 -37.06 -15.77
CA SER A 224 27.10 -37.59 -16.33
C SER A 224 27.81 -38.57 -15.40
N GLY A 225 28.13 -39.77 -15.90
CA GLY A 225 29.04 -40.72 -15.22
C GLY A 225 30.53 -40.48 -15.54
N ALA A 226 30.88 -39.42 -16.27
CA ALA A 226 32.22 -39.16 -16.77
C ALA A 226 32.71 -37.76 -16.41
N VAL A 227 33.89 -37.73 -15.78
CA VAL A 227 34.55 -36.51 -15.29
C VAL A 227 34.81 -35.53 -16.44
N GLY A 228 34.06 -34.41 -16.47
CA GLY A 228 34.46 -33.18 -17.15
C GLY A 228 33.84 -32.90 -18.53
N ASP A 229 32.55 -33.16 -18.73
CA ASP A 229 31.83 -32.68 -19.91
C ASP A 229 30.98 -31.43 -19.60
N SER A 230 30.93 -30.50 -20.55
CA SER A 230 30.21 -29.23 -20.46
C SER A 230 28.69 -29.45 -20.46
N THR A 231 27.99 -28.93 -19.44
CA THR A 231 26.54 -29.09 -19.29
C THR A 231 25.79 -27.82 -19.71
N GLY A 232 24.79 -27.97 -20.57
CA GLY A 232 24.06 -26.88 -21.23
C GLY A 232 24.44 -26.68 -22.71
N ILE A 233 23.46 -26.32 -23.54
CA ILE A 233 23.59 -26.17 -25.00
C ILE A 233 24.67 -25.11 -25.32
N SER A 234 25.92 -25.51 -25.56
CA SER A 234 26.52 -25.44 -26.90
C SER A 234 27.96 -25.98 -26.93
N GLY A 235 28.28 -26.75 -27.97
CA GLY A 235 29.59 -26.67 -28.61
C GLY A 235 30.56 -27.82 -28.31
N ASP A 236 30.34 -28.96 -28.97
CA ASP A 236 31.30 -30.00 -29.35
C ASP A 236 32.76 -29.80 -28.89
N LEU A 237 33.26 -30.72 -28.05
CA LEU A 237 34.47 -31.50 -28.38
C LEU A 237 34.50 -32.84 -27.61
N ALA A 238 34.03 -33.87 -28.32
CA ALA A 238 34.48 -35.26 -28.28
C ALA A 238 33.86 -36.27 -27.28
N GLY A 239 32.64 -36.68 -27.59
CA GLY A 239 32.30 -38.11 -27.68
C GLY A 239 31.29 -38.64 -26.66
N GLU A 240 30.07 -38.91 -27.16
CA GLU A 240 28.93 -39.59 -26.54
C GLU A 240 27.91 -38.66 -25.82
N LEU A 241 26.91 -38.22 -26.62
CA LEU A 241 25.52 -37.86 -26.32
C LEU A 241 25.14 -37.49 -24.86
N GLN A 242 25.15 -36.19 -24.54
CA GLN A 242 24.26 -35.59 -23.54
C GLN A 242 23.72 -34.26 -24.08
N PHE A 243 22.59 -34.34 -24.77
CA PHE A 243 21.80 -33.21 -25.22
C PHE A 243 20.42 -33.37 -24.61
N GLU A 244 20.06 -32.54 -23.62
CA GLU A 244 18.65 -32.28 -23.40
C GLU A 244 18.15 -31.40 -24.55
N ASP A 245 17.00 -31.77 -25.13
CA ASP A 245 16.32 -30.94 -26.13
C ASP A 245 15.99 -29.56 -25.51
N ALA A 246 15.80 -28.54 -26.34
CA ALA A 246 15.38 -27.21 -25.89
C ALA A 246 14.13 -27.31 -24.98
N ILE A 247 14.26 -26.87 -23.72
CA ILE A 247 13.22 -27.05 -22.71
C ILE A 247 12.12 -26.02 -22.97
N THR A 248 10.87 -26.47 -23.18
CA THR A 248 9.76 -25.53 -23.37
C THR A 248 9.28 -25.01 -22.02
N VAL A 249 9.36 -23.70 -21.82
CA VAL A 249 8.88 -23.03 -20.60
C VAL A 249 7.75 -22.06 -20.94
N ASN A 250 6.74 -21.98 -20.06
CA ASN A 250 5.49 -21.26 -20.34
C ASN A 250 5.43 -19.91 -19.61
N ALA A 251 4.93 -18.87 -20.28
CA ALA A 251 4.71 -17.57 -19.66
C ALA A 251 3.79 -17.68 -18.43
N GLY A 252 4.18 -16.99 -17.36
CA GLY A 252 3.53 -17.04 -16.05
C GLY A 252 4.03 -18.18 -15.15
N ASN A 253 4.80 -19.14 -15.68
CA ASN A 253 5.41 -20.16 -14.84
C ASN A 253 6.72 -19.67 -14.21
N THR A 254 7.05 -20.18 -13.02
CA THR A 254 8.26 -19.87 -12.26
C THR A 254 9.08 -21.15 -12.13
N TYR A 255 10.34 -21.06 -12.51
CA TYR A 255 11.26 -22.19 -12.51
C TYR A 255 12.47 -21.93 -11.63
N VAL A 256 13.00 -23.01 -11.08
CA VAL A 256 14.23 -23.02 -10.30
C VAL A 256 15.25 -23.92 -11.00
N LEU A 257 16.39 -23.34 -11.39
CA LEU A 257 17.54 -24.05 -11.95
C LEU A 257 18.57 -24.27 -10.84
N VAL A 258 18.83 -25.53 -10.52
CA VAL A 258 19.88 -25.96 -9.60
C VAL A 258 21.13 -26.30 -10.40
N VAL A 259 22.29 -25.83 -9.97
CA VAL A 259 23.61 -26.13 -10.56
C VAL A 259 24.53 -26.68 -9.46
N ASP A 260 24.80 -27.98 -9.48
CA ASP A 260 25.56 -28.73 -8.47
C ASP A 260 26.98 -29.08 -8.91
N ASN A 261 27.92 -29.05 -7.98
CA ASN A 261 29.32 -29.40 -8.21
C ASN A 261 29.65 -30.84 -7.78
N PHE A 262 29.45 -31.78 -8.68
CA PHE A 262 29.72 -33.20 -8.44
C PHE A 262 31.19 -33.51 -8.06
N THR A 263 32.16 -32.72 -8.49
CA THR A 263 33.59 -33.05 -8.32
C THR A 263 34.17 -32.72 -6.94
N GLY A 264 33.46 -31.95 -6.11
CA GLY A 264 33.93 -31.48 -4.80
C GLY A 264 35.15 -30.53 -4.84
N GLY A 265 35.54 -30.03 -6.02
CA GLY A 265 36.65 -29.09 -6.18
C GLY A 265 36.20 -27.63 -6.08
N ALA A 266 37.05 -26.72 -5.58
CA ALA A 266 36.69 -25.31 -5.36
C ALA A 266 36.54 -24.44 -6.65
N THR A 267 36.56 -25.04 -7.84
CA THR A 267 36.51 -24.30 -9.12
C THR A 267 35.07 -24.00 -9.48
N GLY A 268 34.73 -22.73 -9.77
CA GLY A 268 33.38 -22.34 -10.17
C GLY A 268 33.11 -22.46 -11.68
N TYR A 269 32.02 -21.86 -12.14
CA TYR A 269 31.53 -21.92 -13.52
C TYR A 269 31.05 -20.56 -14.03
N THR A 270 30.83 -20.46 -15.34
CA THR A 270 30.07 -19.36 -15.95
C THR A 270 28.80 -19.89 -16.60
N LEU A 271 27.64 -19.47 -16.11
CA LEU A 271 26.33 -19.79 -16.66
C LEU A 271 25.93 -18.72 -17.68
N ASN A 272 25.60 -19.12 -18.90
CA ASN A 272 25.09 -18.26 -19.96
C ASN A 272 23.66 -18.67 -20.33
N LEU A 273 22.71 -17.77 -20.14
CA LEU A 273 21.27 -17.97 -20.34
C LEU A 273 20.74 -17.39 -21.68
N ASN A 274 21.61 -16.77 -22.49
CA ASN A 274 21.22 -16.07 -23.73
C ASN A 274 21.10 -16.99 -24.96
N ASN A 275 20.87 -18.29 -24.76
CA ASN A 275 20.76 -19.24 -25.86
C ASN A 275 19.29 -19.55 -26.22
N GLY A 276 18.37 -19.34 -25.28
CA GLY A 276 16.95 -19.63 -25.45
C GLY A 276 16.14 -18.55 -26.19
N THR A 277 14.89 -18.87 -26.49
CA THR A 277 13.89 -17.91 -27.00
C THR A 277 12.86 -17.49 -25.95
N ALA A 278 12.88 -18.10 -24.75
CA ALA A 278 12.02 -17.71 -23.66
C ALA A 278 12.46 -16.37 -23.07
N GLY A 279 11.50 -15.52 -22.74
CA GLY A 279 11.78 -14.32 -21.96
C GLY A 279 11.83 -14.71 -20.48
N ILE A 280 13.03 -14.73 -19.93
CA ILE A 280 13.33 -15.19 -18.56
C ILE A 280 13.97 -14.09 -17.71
N TYR A 281 14.16 -12.92 -18.31
CA TYR A 281 14.73 -11.75 -17.64
C TYR A 281 13.63 -10.93 -17.03
N ASP A 282 13.77 -10.68 -15.75
CA ASP A 282 12.97 -9.70 -15.06
C ASP A 282 13.56 -8.29 -15.26
N ASN A 283 12.87 -7.49 -16.08
CA ASN A 283 13.16 -6.07 -16.30
C ASN A 283 11.91 -5.21 -16.06
N ASP A 284 10.85 -5.80 -15.51
CA ASP A 284 9.58 -5.13 -15.32
C ASP A 284 9.54 -4.62 -13.88
N PRO A 285 9.35 -3.31 -13.63
CA PRO A 285 9.26 -2.83 -12.27
C PRO A 285 8.07 -3.44 -11.52
N PRO A 286 8.21 -3.71 -10.21
CA PRO A 286 7.11 -4.23 -9.41
C PRO A 286 5.97 -3.21 -9.34
N VAL A 287 4.77 -3.66 -8.99
CA VAL A 287 3.59 -2.80 -8.80
C VAL A 287 2.91 -3.11 -7.49
N LEU A 288 2.54 -2.10 -6.69
CA LEU A 288 1.62 -2.31 -5.57
C LEU A 288 0.26 -2.71 -6.14
N GLN A 289 -0.05 -4.00 -6.10
CA GLN A 289 -1.06 -4.59 -6.97
C GLN A 289 -2.43 -4.65 -6.28
N THR A 290 -2.47 -5.16 -5.05
CA THR A 290 -3.73 -5.39 -4.34
C THR A 290 -3.63 -5.18 -2.83
N ILE A 291 -4.80 -5.01 -2.21
CA ILE A 291 -5.02 -5.13 -0.77
C ILE A 291 -5.76 -6.46 -0.57
N THR A 292 -5.12 -7.42 0.08
CA THR A 292 -5.57 -8.84 0.08
C THR A 292 -6.90 -9.05 0.81
N SER A 293 -7.20 -8.19 1.78
CA SER A 293 -8.53 -8.04 2.39
C SER A 293 -8.76 -6.60 2.79
N ALA A 294 -9.87 -6.00 2.35
CA ALA A 294 -10.25 -4.66 2.76
C ALA A 294 -10.35 -4.61 4.30
N PRO A 295 -9.59 -3.73 4.96
CA PRO A 295 -9.64 -3.54 6.40
C PRO A 295 -11.05 -3.22 6.89
N ALA A 296 -11.40 -3.73 8.06
CA ALA A 296 -12.63 -3.40 8.74
C ALA A 296 -12.44 -2.15 9.62
N CYS A 297 -13.57 -1.56 9.99
CA CYS A 297 -13.56 -0.48 10.95
C CYS A 297 -13.03 -0.98 12.32
N GLY A 298 -12.10 -0.22 12.89
CA GLY A 298 -11.37 -0.57 14.10
C GLY A 298 -10.05 -1.28 13.85
N ASP A 299 -9.78 -1.73 12.62
CA ASP A 299 -8.49 -2.31 12.28
C ASP A 299 -7.40 -1.22 12.24
N ASN A 300 -6.18 -1.61 12.57
CA ASN A 300 -5.00 -0.75 12.48
C ASN A 300 -3.92 -1.36 11.58
N THR A 301 -4.28 -2.33 10.75
CA THR A 301 -3.36 -3.02 9.85
C THR A 301 -3.95 -3.14 8.46
N ILE A 302 -3.09 -3.09 7.45
CA ILE A 302 -3.45 -3.26 6.04
C ILE A 302 -2.49 -4.28 5.44
N THR A 303 -3.00 -5.33 4.81
CA THR A 303 -2.17 -6.29 4.10
C THR A 303 -2.20 -6.00 2.61
N VAL A 304 -1.01 -5.77 2.04
CA VAL A 304 -0.80 -5.45 0.63
C VAL A 304 -0.02 -6.54 -0.06
N GLN A 305 -0.22 -6.65 -1.37
CA GLN A 305 0.55 -7.54 -2.23
C GLN A 305 1.08 -6.78 -3.45
N PHE A 306 2.35 -7.01 -3.78
CA PHE A 306 3.01 -6.54 -4.98
C PHE A 306 2.76 -7.50 -6.16
N SER A 307 2.98 -7.06 -7.40
CA SER A 307 2.85 -7.89 -8.61
C SER A 307 3.83 -9.06 -8.64
N GLU A 308 4.90 -8.97 -7.85
CA GLU A 308 5.97 -9.94 -7.74
C GLU A 308 6.73 -9.75 -6.41
N ASN A 309 7.72 -10.60 -6.17
CA ASN A 309 8.57 -10.53 -5.00
C ASN A 309 9.45 -9.27 -5.04
N VAL A 310 9.35 -8.42 -4.01
CA VAL A 310 10.20 -7.26 -3.81
C VAL A 310 11.25 -7.50 -2.74
N ALA A 311 12.38 -6.81 -2.83
CA ALA A 311 13.48 -6.95 -1.88
C ALA A 311 13.05 -6.48 -0.49
N CYS A 312 13.15 -7.36 0.52
CA CYS A 312 12.76 -7.06 1.89
C CYS A 312 13.47 -5.83 2.46
N SER A 313 14.71 -5.58 2.03
CA SER A 313 15.49 -4.41 2.46
C SER A 313 15.07 -3.10 1.80
N SER A 314 14.31 -3.15 0.71
CA SER A 314 13.84 -1.95 -0.01
C SER A 314 12.50 -1.42 0.51
N VAL A 315 11.77 -2.23 1.31
CA VAL A 315 10.44 -1.87 1.81
C VAL A 315 10.53 -1.32 3.24
N SER A 316 10.01 -0.13 3.44
CA SER A 316 10.01 0.62 4.68
C SER A 316 8.65 1.29 4.92
N ALA A 317 8.38 1.64 6.18
CA ALA A 317 7.13 2.32 6.54
C ALA A 317 7.01 3.71 5.88
N THR A 318 8.12 4.34 5.51
CA THR A 318 8.14 5.67 4.88
C THR A 318 7.81 5.65 3.39
N ASP A 319 7.79 4.47 2.76
CA ASP A 319 7.49 4.35 1.34
C ASP A 319 5.99 4.46 1.06
N PHE A 320 5.17 4.48 2.11
CA PHE A 320 3.72 4.48 2.01
C PHE A 320 3.10 5.68 2.71
N SER A 321 1.99 6.16 2.16
CA SER A 321 1.09 7.11 2.83
C SER A 321 -0.34 6.63 2.73
N LEU A 322 -1.12 6.79 3.80
CA LEU A 322 -2.54 6.45 3.82
C LEU A 322 -3.35 7.71 4.13
N GLN A 323 -4.37 7.98 3.32
CA GLN A 323 -5.28 9.11 3.50
C GLN A 323 -6.73 8.66 3.39
N HIS A 324 -7.60 9.18 4.25
CA HIS A 324 -9.05 9.03 4.16
C HIS A 324 -9.66 10.15 3.28
N GLU A 325 -10.82 9.90 2.67
CA GLU A 325 -11.51 10.87 1.81
C GLU A 325 -11.89 12.20 2.50
N SER A 326 -11.95 12.22 3.84
CA SER A 326 -12.10 13.48 4.63
C SER A 326 -10.85 14.36 4.64
N GLY A 327 -9.72 13.86 4.15
CA GLY A 327 -8.40 14.50 4.22
C GLY A 327 -7.52 14.02 5.38
N ASP A 328 -8.04 13.21 6.31
CA ASP A 328 -7.27 12.69 7.45
C ASP A 328 -6.12 11.78 6.98
N VAL A 329 -4.92 12.02 7.51
CA VAL A 329 -3.70 11.29 7.14
C VAL A 329 -3.30 10.35 8.27
N TYR A 330 -3.08 9.08 7.93
CA TYR A 330 -2.68 8.03 8.86
C TYR A 330 -1.18 7.76 8.73
N THR A 331 -0.49 7.71 9.87
CA THR A 331 0.94 7.38 9.88
C THR A 331 1.14 5.87 9.88
N ILE A 332 1.92 5.37 8.92
CA ILE A 332 2.35 3.97 8.91
C ILE A 332 3.60 3.88 9.80
N THR A 333 3.50 3.09 10.87
CA THR A 333 4.52 3.00 11.93
C THR A 333 5.44 1.81 11.75
N ASN A 334 4.95 0.76 11.07
CA ASN A 334 5.71 -0.43 10.81
C ASN A 334 5.25 -1.09 9.50
N VAL A 335 6.17 -1.79 8.84
CA VAL A 335 5.90 -2.69 7.73
C VAL A 335 6.59 -4.01 8.04
N SER A 336 5.91 -5.12 7.82
CA SER A 336 6.45 -6.45 8.13
C SER A 336 5.96 -7.48 7.14
N SER A 337 6.78 -8.51 6.90
CA SER A 337 6.40 -9.67 6.11
C SER A 337 6.82 -10.93 6.85
N THR A 338 5.96 -11.96 6.86
CA THR A 338 6.28 -13.26 7.45
C THR A 338 7.47 -13.90 6.75
N ALA A 339 7.56 -13.78 5.42
CA ALA A 339 8.67 -14.32 4.63
C ALA A 339 9.99 -13.63 5.01
N CYS A 340 10.03 -12.29 5.02
CA CYS A 340 11.22 -11.53 5.39
C CYS A 340 11.66 -11.83 6.84
N SER A 341 10.72 -11.91 7.78
CA SER A 341 11.01 -12.25 9.19
C SER A 341 11.50 -13.70 9.35
N GLY A 342 11.08 -14.60 8.45
CA GLY A 342 11.60 -15.97 8.32
C GLY A 342 12.93 -16.06 7.56
N GLY A 343 13.57 -14.92 7.27
CA GLY A 343 14.90 -14.83 6.66
C GLY A 343 14.93 -14.91 5.13
N ALA A 344 13.77 -14.85 4.45
CA ALA A 344 13.75 -14.69 3.01
C ALA A 344 14.28 -13.31 2.60
N ALA A 345 15.03 -13.23 1.50
CA ALA A 345 15.54 -11.97 0.96
C ALA A 345 14.44 -11.12 0.28
N ASN A 346 13.37 -11.75 -0.20
CA ASN A 346 12.30 -11.11 -0.95
C ASN A 346 10.92 -11.59 -0.49
N SER A 347 9.89 -10.78 -0.71
CA SER A 347 8.50 -11.12 -0.46
C SER A 347 7.57 -10.30 -1.35
N ASP A 348 6.42 -10.85 -1.72
CA ASP A 348 5.36 -10.11 -2.42
C ASP A 348 4.32 -9.54 -1.46
N THR A 349 4.28 -9.98 -0.20
CA THR A 349 3.18 -9.70 0.74
C THR A 349 3.67 -9.02 2.00
N TYR A 350 3.06 -7.88 2.33
CA TYR A 350 3.43 -7.06 3.49
C TYR A 350 2.21 -6.62 4.30
N THR A 351 2.38 -6.59 5.61
CA THR A 351 1.43 -6.02 6.56
C THR A 351 1.94 -4.66 7.03
N LEU A 352 1.20 -3.61 6.69
CA LEU A 352 1.38 -2.23 7.16
C LEU A 352 0.66 -2.06 8.49
N THR A 353 1.30 -1.43 9.48
CA THR A 353 0.71 -1.14 10.79
C THR A 353 0.57 0.36 10.99
N LEU A 354 -0.63 0.82 11.29
CA LEU A 354 -0.98 2.23 11.47
C LEU A 354 -0.76 2.70 12.91
N SER A 355 -0.53 4.00 13.10
CA SER A 355 -0.41 4.63 14.41
C SER A 355 -1.72 4.61 15.21
N GLU A 356 -2.85 4.49 14.52
CA GLU A 356 -4.19 4.52 15.09
C GLU A 356 -5.14 3.64 14.27
N ASN A 357 -6.30 3.33 14.87
CA ASN A 357 -7.30 2.49 14.24
C ASN A 357 -8.09 3.29 13.20
N MET A 358 -8.45 2.64 12.09
CA MET A 358 -9.38 3.19 11.09
C MET A 358 -10.80 3.17 11.66
N ILE A 359 -11.20 4.24 12.34
CA ILE A 359 -12.51 4.36 12.98
C ILE A 359 -13.57 5.02 12.08
N ALA A 360 -13.14 5.82 11.09
CA ALA A 360 -14.04 6.45 10.13
C ALA A 360 -14.47 5.46 9.04
N GLY A 361 -15.76 5.49 8.68
CA GLY A 361 -16.22 4.83 7.46
C GLY A 361 -15.94 5.72 6.25
N GLY A 362 -15.66 5.10 5.10
CA GLY A 362 -15.40 5.83 3.86
C GLY A 362 -14.29 5.21 3.03
N THR A 363 -13.88 5.93 1.99
CA THR A 363 -12.80 5.52 1.09
C THR A 363 -11.44 5.95 1.66
N TYR A 364 -10.50 5.02 1.64
CA TYR A 364 -9.10 5.21 1.99
C TYR A 364 -8.25 5.02 0.73
N THR A 365 -7.24 5.87 0.56
CA THR A 365 -6.25 5.77 -0.52
C THR A 365 -4.89 5.51 0.09
N LEU A 366 -4.33 4.35 -0.23
CA LEU A 366 -2.97 3.96 0.09
C LEU A 366 -2.09 4.26 -1.12
N SER A 367 -1.08 5.10 -0.94
CA SER A 367 -0.13 5.47 -1.98
C SER A 367 1.26 4.97 -1.62
N LEU A 368 1.93 4.39 -2.60
CA LEU A 368 3.38 4.20 -2.60
C LEU A 368 4.03 5.49 -3.11
N ILE A 369 4.86 6.10 -2.26
CA ILE A 369 5.42 7.44 -2.44
C ILE A 369 6.95 7.46 -2.58
N ASP A 370 7.61 6.33 -2.34
CA ASP A 370 9.05 6.15 -2.55
C ASP A 370 9.33 4.85 -3.31
N GLN A 371 10.58 4.67 -3.72
CA GLN A 371 11.02 3.55 -4.54
C GLN A 371 11.11 2.26 -3.73
N VAL A 372 10.44 1.22 -4.24
CA VAL A 372 10.64 -0.17 -3.82
C VAL A 372 11.34 -0.89 -4.97
N GLU A 373 12.26 -1.79 -4.63
CA GLU A 373 13.07 -2.50 -5.62
C GLU A 373 12.69 -3.99 -5.61
N ASP A 374 12.62 -4.60 -6.78
CA ASP A 374 12.59 -6.06 -6.89
C ASP A 374 13.98 -6.68 -6.73
N ALA A 375 14.05 -8.00 -6.90
CA ALA A 375 15.29 -8.76 -6.77
C ALA A 375 16.30 -8.50 -7.90
N CYS A 376 15.87 -7.86 -8.99
CA CYS A 376 16.68 -7.40 -10.11
C CYS A 376 16.98 -5.90 -10.08
N ASN A 377 16.63 -5.23 -8.97
CA ASN A 377 16.77 -3.80 -8.76
C ASN A 377 15.97 -2.95 -9.76
N ASN A 378 14.90 -3.50 -10.36
CA ASN A 378 13.94 -2.65 -11.07
C ASN A 378 13.13 -1.90 -10.00
N THR A 379 12.94 -0.60 -10.22
CA THR A 379 12.35 0.28 -9.20
C THR A 379 10.97 0.75 -9.62
N ILE A 380 9.98 0.51 -8.76
CA ILE A 380 8.70 1.20 -8.88
C ILE A 380 8.87 2.65 -8.44
N SER A 381 8.30 3.60 -9.19
CA SER A 381 8.39 5.01 -8.82
C SER A 381 7.30 5.43 -7.84
N THR A 382 6.02 5.22 -8.15
CA THR A 382 4.86 5.55 -7.29
C THR A 382 3.57 4.98 -7.90
N ASN A 383 2.64 4.49 -7.10
CA ASN A 383 1.25 4.20 -7.50
C ASN A 383 0.31 4.19 -6.28
N SER A 384 -0.99 4.02 -6.47
CA SER A 384 -1.96 3.99 -5.36
C SER A 384 -3.06 2.95 -5.55
N LEU A 385 -3.62 2.52 -4.41
CA LEU A 385 -4.77 1.64 -4.30
C LEU A 385 -5.82 2.29 -3.39
N SER A 386 -7.10 2.11 -3.72
CA SER A 386 -8.20 2.58 -2.87
C SER A 386 -9.02 1.40 -2.34
N PHE A 387 -9.48 1.51 -1.11
CA PHE A 387 -10.38 0.57 -0.47
C PHE A 387 -11.41 1.31 0.39
N THR A 388 -12.52 0.64 0.71
CA THR A 388 -13.57 1.23 1.54
C THR A 388 -13.64 0.51 2.88
N VAL A 389 -13.61 1.27 3.96
CA VAL A 389 -13.89 0.78 5.31
C VAL A 389 -15.38 0.99 5.58
N SER A 390 -16.09 -0.11 5.87
CA SER A 390 -17.50 -0.02 6.26
C SER A 390 -17.60 0.49 7.70
N GLY A 391 -17.95 1.76 7.86
CA GLY A 391 -18.13 2.42 9.16
C GLY A 391 -19.28 3.42 9.15
N VAL A 392 -19.36 4.23 10.21
CA VAL A 392 -20.33 5.34 10.26
C VAL A 392 -19.79 6.52 9.46
N VAL A 393 -20.67 7.19 8.73
CA VAL A 393 -20.40 8.42 7.99
C VAL A 393 -21.38 9.49 8.48
N ALA A 394 -20.83 10.57 9.01
CA ALA A 394 -21.55 11.73 9.51
C ALA A 394 -21.68 12.81 8.41
N ALA A 395 -22.90 13.32 8.25
CA ALA A 395 -23.18 14.50 7.43
C ALA A 395 -23.76 15.60 8.31
N VAL A 396 -23.30 16.84 8.12
CA VAL A 396 -23.70 18.00 8.91
C VAL A 396 -24.28 19.09 8.03
N ASN A 397 -25.40 19.65 8.46
CA ASN A 397 -26.01 20.85 7.88
C ASN A 397 -26.08 21.92 8.95
N TYR A 398 -25.84 23.18 8.61
CA TYR A 398 -25.86 24.26 9.58
C TYR A 398 -26.33 25.57 8.99
N THR A 399 -26.68 26.51 9.86
CA THR A 399 -27.03 27.89 9.51
C THR A 399 -26.07 28.84 10.21
N TYR A 400 -25.76 29.97 9.57
CA TYR A 400 -25.04 31.06 10.22
C TYR A 400 -25.96 31.90 11.11
N PRO A 401 -25.40 32.69 12.04
CA PRO A 401 -26.17 33.67 12.81
C PRO A 401 -26.85 34.68 11.88
N THR A 402 -28.04 35.17 12.21
CA THR A 402 -28.75 36.15 11.36
C THR A 402 -28.18 37.57 11.48
N CYS A 403 -27.43 37.85 12.54
CA CYS A 403 -26.84 39.14 12.87
C CYS A 403 -25.41 38.97 13.42
N TYR A 404 -24.63 40.05 13.40
CA TYR A 404 -23.27 40.04 13.93
C TYR A 404 -23.27 39.66 15.42
N ASN A 405 -22.53 38.61 15.79
CA ASN A 405 -22.54 38.01 17.13
C ASN A 405 -23.90 37.46 17.58
N GLY A 406 -24.81 37.17 16.63
CA GLY A 406 -26.06 36.46 16.91
C GLY A 406 -25.82 35.08 17.52
N ASN A 407 -26.87 34.54 18.11
CA ASN A 407 -26.85 33.23 18.74
C ASN A 407 -27.99 32.32 18.26
N ASP A 408 -28.42 32.48 17.02
CA ASP A 408 -29.52 31.76 16.40
C ASP A 408 -29.07 30.78 15.31
N ALA A 409 -27.76 30.53 15.20
CA ALA A 409 -27.24 29.46 14.36
C ALA A 409 -27.72 28.09 14.85
N THR A 410 -27.80 27.16 13.91
CA THR A 410 -28.22 25.77 14.14
C THR A 410 -27.25 24.82 13.45
N ILE A 411 -27.05 23.63 14.02
CA ILE A 411 -26.31 22.54 13.37
C ILE A 411 -27.15 21.27 13.51
N THR A 412 -27.33 20.52 12.44
CA THR A 412 -27.98 19.21 12.42
C THR A 412 -27.02 18.18 11.84
N ALA A 413 -26.65 17.20 12.65
CA ALA A 413 -25.90 16.04 12.22
C ALA A 413 -26.83 14.88 11.87
N SER A 414 -26.44 14.12 10.87
CA SER A 414 -27.07 12.85 10.47
C SER A 414 -25.97 11.82 10.27
N ALA A 415 -26.35 10.54 10.34
CA ALA A 415 -25.42 9.42 10.30
C ALA A 415 -25.95 8.33 9.37
N SER A 416 -25.05 7.72 8.61
CA SER A 416 -25.33 6.56 7.75
C SER A 416 -24.17 5.56 7.81
N GLY A 417 -24.33 4.37 7.23
CA GLY A 417 -23.34 3.30 7.34
C GLY A 417 -23.31 2.65 8.74
N GLY A 418 -22.33 1.80 9.01
CA GLY A 418 -22.14 1.13 10.31
C GLY A 418 -23.37 0.39 10.84
N THR A 419 -23.47 0.26 12.16
CA THR A 419 -24.61 -0.35 12.84
C THR A 419 -25.47 0.70 13.56
N SER A 420 -26.77 0.74 13.26
CA SER A 420 -27.75 1.55 14.00
C SER A 420 -28.15 0.87 15.33
N PRO A 421 -28.47 1.62 16.40
CA PRO A 421 -28.61 3.09 16.48
C PRO A 421 -27.28 3.83 16.66
N TYR A 422 -27.24 5.08 16.17
CA TYR A 422 -26.10 5.98 16.32
C TYR A 422 -26.19 6.82 17.59
N SER A 423 -25.03 7.21 18.12
CA SER A 423 -24.89 8.18 19.20
C SER A 423 -24.14 9.42 18.71
N PHE A 424 -24.55 10.59 19.21
CA PHE A 424 -23.93 11.87 18.88
C PHE A 424 -23.30 12.41 20.16
N ASN A 425 -22.08 12.93 20.07
CA ASN A 425 -21.40 13.59 21.18
C ASN A 425 -20.80 14.90 20.68
N TRP A 426 -21.38 16.02 21.13
CA TRP A 426 -20.93 17.35 20.74
C TRP A 426 -19.90 17.90 21.71
N SER A 427 -19.01 18.78 21.24
CA SER A 427 -18.09 19.57 22.09
C SER A 427 -18.81 20.41 23.16
N THR A 428 -20.11 20.66 22.98
CA THR A 428 -21.00 21.32 23.95
C THR A 428 -21.49 20.39 25.08
N GLY A 429 -21.21 19.09 24.99
CA GLY A 429 -21.72 18.04 25.88
C GLY A 429 -23.13 17.55 25.55
N SER A 430 -23.74 18.04 24.47
CA SER A 430 -25.04 17.56 23.99
C SER A 430 -24.91 16.19 23.31
N SER A 431 -25.96 15.38 23.41
CA SER A 431 -26.12 14.12 22.67
C SER A 431 -27.27 14.12 21.66
N SER A 432 -27.89 15.29 21.46
CA SER A 432 -28.93 15.48 20.44
C SER A 432 -28.29 15.51 19.04
N PRO A 433 -28.91 14.94 18.00
CA PRO A 433 -28.45 15.09 16.61
C PRO A 433 -28.51 16.55 16.14
N SER A 434 -29.30 17.41 16.79
CA SER A 434 -29.40 18.83 16.47
C SER A 434 -28.98 19.73 17.64
N LEU A 435 -28.22 20.77 17.32
CA LEU A 435 -27.91 21.93 18.15
C LEU A 435 -28.62 23.18 17.62
N SER A 436 -29.05 24.05 18.53
CA SER A 436 -29.69 25.33 18.21
C SER A 436 -29.29 26.37 19.24
N GLY A 437 -29.41 27.65 18.90
CA GLY A 437 -29.05 28.71 19.83
C GLY A 437 -27.54 28.95 19.88
N LEU A 438 -26.85 28.74 18.75
CA LEU A 438 -25.40 28.76 18.66
C LEU A 438 -24.88 30.13 18.24
N SER A 439 -23.79 30.55 18.87
CA SER A 439 -23.03 31.74 18.49
C SER A 439 -21.87 31.37 17.56
N VAL A 440 -21.14 32.38 17.09
CA VAL A 440 -19.85 32.19 16.41
C VAL A 440 -18.91 31.34 17.26
N GLY A 441 -18.28 30.34 16.65
CA GLY A 441 -17.35 29.43 17.30
C GLY A 441 -17.22 28.10 16.57
N THR A 442 -16.27 27.29 17.04
CA THR A 442 -16.00 25.95 16.51
C THR A 442 -16.78 24.90 17.30
N TYR A 443 -17.52 24.07 16.58
CA TYR A 443 -18.32 22.97 17.13
C TYR A 443 -17.81 21.65 16.56
N VAL A 444 -17.64 20.65 17.43
CA VAL A 444 -17.19 19.32 17.01
C VAL A 444 -18.27 18.31 17.38
N VAL A 445 -18.62 17.42 16.46
CA VAL A 445 -19.47 16.26 16.73
C VAL A 445 -18.70 14.98 16.45
N THR A 446 -18.70 14.07 17.41
CA THR A 446 -18.31 12.68 17.22
C THR A 446 -19.59 11.86 17.11
N VAL A 447 -19.74 11.15 16.00
CA VAL A 447 -20.86 10.24 15.75
C VAL A 447 -20.34 8.82 15.86
N THR A 448 -20.87 8.04 16.78
CA THR A 448 -20.44 6.65 17.03
C THR A 448 -21.57 5.69 16.69
N ASP A 449 -21.24 4.58 16.03
CA ASP A 449 -22.19 3.51 15.71
C ASP A 449 -22.54 2.63 16.92
N ALA A 450 -23.53 1.75 16.80
CA ALA A 450 -23.93 0.86 17.90
C ALA A 450 -22.87 -0.22 18.24
N GLY A 451 -21.95 -0.50 17.32
CA GLY A 451 -20.78 -1.34 17.57
C GLY A 451 -19.80 -0.70 18.55
N GLY A 452 -19.82 0.63 18.67
CA GLY A 452 -18.98 1.40 19.60
C GLY A 452 -17.51 1.48 19.17
N VAL A 453 -17.20 1.06 17.94
CA VAL A 453 -15.85 1.04 17.39
C VAL A 453 -15.73 2.03 16.24
N CYS A 454 -16.78 2.18 15.43
CA CYS A 454 -16.78 3.12 14.32
C CYS A 454 -17.24 4.50 14.76
N GLU A 455 -16.41 5.49 14.50
CA GLU A 455 -16.66 6.88 14.83
C GLU A 455 -16.31 7.78 13.66
N ASP A 456 -17.13 8.80 13.45
CA ASP A 456 -16.84 9.85 12.50
C ASP A 456 -16.91 11.22 13.18
N ILE A 457 -15.89 12.05 12.93
CA ILE A 457 -15.73 13.35 13.58
C ILE A 457 -15.94 14.45 12.54
N ARG A 458 -16.78 15.43 12.88
CA ARG A 458 -16.98 16.63 12.07
C ARG A 458 -16.72 17.87 12.90
N THR A 459 -15.91 18.77 12.33
CA THR A 459 -15.67 20.11 12.87
C THR A 459 -16.43 21.12 12.03
N ILE A 460 -17.17 22.02 12.67
CA ILE A 460 -18.04 23.02 12.07
C ILE A 460 -17.67 24.38 12.66
N ASP A 461 -17.21 25.28 11.80
CA ASP A 461 -16.92 26.67 12.17
C ASP A 461 -18.11 27.57 11.82
N ILE A 462 -18.80 28.04 12.85
CA ILE A 462 -19.85 29.05 12.71
C ILE A 462 -19.16 30.41 12.78
N THR A 463 -19.21 31.19 11.69
CA THR A 463 -18.60 32.52 11.59
C THR A 463 -19.65 33.62 11.40
N ASN A 464 -19.22 34.89 11.48
CA ASN A 464 -20.05 36.02 11.08
C ASN A 464 -20.03 36.25 9.56
N THR A 465 -19.29 35.43 8.82
CA THR A 465 -19.17 35.45 7.36
C THR A 465 -20.10 34.37 6.79
N GLN A 466 -20.94 34.72 5.81
CA GLN A 466 -21.90 33.81 5.21
C GLN A 466 -21.60 33.59 3.74
N ILE A 467 -21.77 32.36 3.28
CA ILE A 467 -21.85 32.04 1.85
C ILE A 467 -23.27 32.38 1.39
N LEU A 468 -23.40 33.38 0.51
CA LEU A 468 -24.67 33.80 -0.09
C LEU A 468 -24.99 33.00 -1.36
N MET A 469 -23.97 32.49 -2.03
CA MET A 469 -24.07 31.67 -3.23
C MET A 469 -22.80 30.81 -3.36
N PHE A 470 -22.97 29.57 -3.78
CA PHE A 470 -21.91 28.65 -4.19
C PHE A 470 -22.38 27.91 -5.43
N GLU A 471 -21.51 27.74 -6.42
CA GLU A 471 -21.76 27.00 -7.65
C GLU A 471 -20.45 26.35 -8.14
N ASP A 472 -20.49 25.04 -8.30
CA ASP A 472 -19.42 24.17 -8.84
C ASP A 472 -19.74 23.68 -10.27
N PHE A 473 -20.86 24.14 -10.84
CA PHE A 473 -21.33 23.84 -12.20
C PHE A 473 -21.58 22.33 -12.52
N ASP A 474 -21.74 21.44 -11.52
CA ASP A 474 -22.07 20.01 -11.70
C ASP A 474 -23.55 19.65 -11.38
N PRO A 475 -24.33 18.99 -12.24
CA PRO A 475 -24.30 18.92 -13.71
C PRO A 475 -25.30 19.91 -14.36
N ASN A 476 -25.97 20.74 -13.56
CA ASN A 476 -27.01 21.66 -14.02
C ASN A 476 -26.93 23.00 -13.30
N VAL A 477 -26.73 24.06 -14.09
CA VAL A 477 -26.54 25.41 -13.59
C VAL A 477 -27.89 26.15 -13.50
N SER A 478 -28.65 25.89 -12.43
CA SER A 478 -30.02 26.42 -12.31
C SER A 478 -30.02 27.93 -12.01
N GLY A 479 -30.65 28.72 -12.88
CA GLY A 479 -30.88 30.16 -12.67
C GLY A 479 -29.76 31.06 -13.19
N TRP A 480 -28.65 30.48 -13.64
CA TRP A 480 -27.64 31.18 -14.40
C TRP A 480 -28.10 31.40 -15.83
N THR A 481 -27.63 32.49 -16.44
CA THR A 481 -27.99 32.83 -17.81
C THR A 481 -26.74 33.24 -18.57
N HIS A 482 -26.65 32.84 -19.82
CA HIS A 482 -25.61 33.31 -20.72
C HIS A 482 -26.25 33.84 -22.00
N ALA A 483 -25.60 34.81 -22.64
CA ALA A 483 -26.04 35.35 -23.92
C ALA A 483 -24.92 36.13 -24.62
N ALA A 484 -25.03 36.21 -25.94
CA ALA A 484 -24.27 37.17 -26.74
C ALA A 484 -24.90 38.57 -26.69
N ILE A 485 -24.13 39.57 -26.26
CA ILE A 485 -24.37 41.00 -26.51
C ILE A 485 -24.21 41.29 -28.01
N SER A 486 -23.20 40.71 -28.65
CA SER A 486 -23.02 40.67 -30.10
C SER A 486 -22.24 39.44 -30.53
N GLY A 487 -22.44 38.97 -31.77
CA GLY A 487 -21.73 37.78 -32.28
C GLY A 487 -22.46 36.48 -31.93
N THR A 488 -21.71 35.47 -31.49
CA THR A 488 -22.24 34.13 -31.16
C THR A 488 -22.05 33.86 -29.67
N ASP A 489 -23.02 33.18 -29.09
CA ASP A 489 -22.99 32.72 -27.70
C ASP A 489 -22.35 31.34 -27.67
N THR A 490 -21.21 31.24 -26.99
CA THR A 490 -20.32 30.08 -27.02
C THR A 490 -20.05 29.49 -25.66
N TRP A 491 -20.59 30.08 -24.60
CA TRP A 491 -20.52 29.55 -23.25
C TRP A 491 -21.20 28.18 -23.15
N ALA A 492 -20.51 27.24 -22.51
CA ALA A 492 -21.02 25.89 -22.28
C ALA A 492 -20.48 25.34 -20.95
N THR A 493 -21.19 24.34 -20.40
CA THR A 493 -20.63 23.43 -19.41
C THR A 493 -19.84 22.34 -20.13
N GLY A 494 -18.67 21.95 -19.61
CA GLY A 494 -17.90 20.84 -20.15
C GLY A 494 -16.65 20.51 -19.36
N ASP A 495 -15.96 19.46 -19.78
CA ASP A 495 -14.72 18.98 -19.16
C ASP A 495 -13.60 20.03 -19.31
N PRO A 496 -12.90 20.44 -18.23
CA PRO A 496 -11.79 21.39 -18.23
C PRO A 496 -10.63 20.97 -19.14
N ASN A 497 -10.52 19.67 -19.47
CA ASN A 497 -9.52 19.15 -20.40
C ASN A 497 -9.85 19.41 -21.88
N GLY A 498 -10.94 20.12 -22.15
CA GLY A 498 -11.71 20.00 -23.36
C GLY A 498 -11.51 21.01 -24.48
N GLY A 499 -10.37 21.68 -24.71
CA GLY A 499 -10.23 22.23 -26.08
C GLY A 499 -9.00 22.99 -26.54
N ASN A 500 -9.22 23.66 -27.65
CA ASN A 500 -8.48 23.44 -28.89
C ASN A 500 -6.97 23.75 -28.85
N GLY A 501 -6.14 22.70 -28.78
CA GLY A 501 -4.83 22.66 -29.43
C GLY A 501 -3.58 23.00 -28.62
N SER A 502 -3.64 23.11 -27.28
CA SER A 502 -2.41 23.04 -26.49
C SER A 502 -2.10 21.58 -26.13
N SER A 503 -0.92 21.11 -26.52
CA SER A 503 -0.35 19.84 -26.05
C SER A 503 0.08 19.88 -24.57
N SER A 504 -0.27 20.93 -23.82
CA SER A 504 -0.11 20.99 -22.38
C SER A 504 -1.46 20.66 -21.74
N ILE A 505 -1.55 19.40 -21.29
CA ILE A 505 -2.26 18.93 -20.10
C ILE A 505 -2.92 20.11 -19.35
N GLY A 506 -4.26 20.20 -19.39
CA GLY A 506 -4.96 21.06 -18.44
C GLY A 506 -4.52 20.62 -17.05
N SER A 507 -4.10 21.57 -16.21
CA SER A 507 -3.85 21.25 -14.80
C SER A 507 -5.12 20.64 -14.24
N ASP A 508 -4.97 19.61 -13.41
CA ASP A 508 -6.07 19.09 -12.59
C ASP A 508 -6.85 20.27 -12.01
N ASP A 509 -8.17 20.18 -12.06
CA ASP A 509 -9.05 21.09 -11.33
C ASP A 509 -8.45 21.34 -9.93
N PRO A 510 -8.31 22.61 -9.51
CA PRO A 510 -7.70 22.97 -8.24
C PRO A 510 -8.35 22.27 -7.05
N THR A 511 -9.56 21.73 -7.21
CA THR A 511 -10.34 21.06 -6.17
C THR A 511 -10.98 19.78 -6.69
N VAL A 512 -10.18 18.74 -6.98
CA VAL A 512 -10.69 17.36 -7.14
C VAL A 512 -11.85 17.08 -6.15
N ASP A 513 -13.10 17.08 -6.63
CA ASP A 513 -14.28 16.81 -5.80
C ASP A 513 -14.33 15.31 -5.47
N HIS A 514 -13.85 14.98 -4.28
CA HIS A 514 -13.81 13.62 -3.75
C HIS A 514 -15.16 13.17 -3.17
N THR A 515 -16.21 13.11 -3.98
CA THR A 515 -17.36 12.25 -3.65
C THR A 515 -17.58 11.20 -4.74
N ALA A 516 -17.67 9.92 -4.34
CA ALA A 516 -17.72 8.74 -5.22
C ALA A 516 -18.97 8.64 -6.15
N THR A 517 -19.76 9.72 -6.27
CA THR A 517 -20.89 9.83 -7.21
C THR A 517 -20.73 10.94 -8.24
N ASN A 518 -19.79 11.86 -8.04
CA ASN A 518 -19.40 12.88 -9.00
C ASN A 518 -18.39 12.24 -9.98
N THR A 519 -18.73 12.21 -11.26
CA THR A 519 -17.78 11.86 -12.35
C THR A 519 -17.61 13.04 -13.31
N ASN A 520 -17.98 14.24 -12.86
CA ASN A 520 -18.30 15.35 -13.73
C ASN A 520 -17.75 16.65 -13.15
N ASN A 521 -16.47 16.84 -13.38
CA ASN A 521 -15.73 18.05 -13.04
C ASN A 521 -15.98 19.11 -14.11
N ASN A 522 -17.20 19.61 -14.22
CA ASN A 522 -17.57 20.51 -15.30
C ASN A 522 -17.16 21.93 -14.97
N VAL A 523 -16.37 22.54 -15.84
CA VAL A 523 -16.16 23.98 -15.81
C VAL A 523 -17.18 24.68 -16.68
N TYR A 524 -17.45 25.94 -16.36
CA TYR A 524 -18.28 26.79 -17.21
C TYR A 524 -17.38 27.76 -17.98
N GLY A 525 -17.40 27.67 -19.30
CA GLY A 525 -16.43 28.41 -20.09
C GLY A 525 -16.53 28.21 -21.59
N GLN A 526 -15.42 28.53 -22.25
CA GLN A 526 -15.25 28.50 -23.68
C GLN A 526 -13.95 27.79 -24.06
N GLY A 527 -13.86 27.34 -25.31
CA GLY A 527 -12.80 26.44 -25.73
C GLY A 527 -12.93 25.03 -25.11
N LEU A 528 -14.15 24.57 -24.80
CA LEU A 528 -14.47 23.25 -24.20
C LEU A 528 -14.90 22.19 -25.24
N GLY A 529 -14.80 22.50 -26.55
CA GLY A 529 -15.02 21.57 -27.65
C GLY A 529 -13.76 21.17 -28.42
N SER A 530 -13.76 19.97 -29.01
CA SER A 530 -12.65 19.37 -29.80
C SER A 530 -12.38 20.01 -31.19
N GLY A 531 -12.92 21.21 -31.45
CA GLY A 531 -12.85 21.84 -32.77
C GLY A 531 -11.73 22.87 -32.91
N SER A 532 -10.82 22.67 -33.86
CA SER A 532 -10.05 23.76 -34.45
C SER A 532 -10.83 24.40 -35.59
N GLY A 533 -11.13 25.68 -35.46
CA GLY A 533 -11.61 26.52 -36.55
C GLY A 533 -13.02 27.08 -36.38
N THR A 534 -13.44 27.81 -37.40
CA THR A 534 -14.57 28.75 -37.52
C THR A 534 -15.98 28.25 -37.18
N ASP A 535 -16.13 27.09 -36.53
CA ASP A 535 -17.41 26.51 -36.16
C ASP A 535 -17.73 26.82 -34.69
N CYS A 536 -18.55 27.84 -34.47
CA CYS A 536 -18.95 28.37 -33.15
C CYS A 536 -19.97 27.49 -32.42
N SER A 537 -19.85 26.17 -32.54
CA SER A 537 -20.78 25.22 -31.93
C SER A 537 -20.13 24.46 -30.78
N GLY A 538 -20.86 24.30 -29.66
CA GLY A 538 -20.49 23.36 -28.59
C GLY A 538 -19.29 23.78 -27.76
N GLY A 539 -19.25 25.03 -27.30
CA GLY A 539 -18.20 25.49 -26.38
C GLY A 539 -16.92 25.98 -27.06
N ALA A 540 -16.88 26.25 -28.37
CA ALA A 540 -15.68 26.73 -29.06
C ALA A 540 -15.44 28.25 -28.88
N TYR A 541 -14.19 28.67 -28.63
CA TYR A 541 -13.82 30.10 -28.56
C TYR A 541 -13.95 30.76 -29.94
N CYS A 542 -14.76 31.82 -30.05
CA CYS A 542 -15.11 32.45 -31.33
C CYS A 542 -14.63 33.89 -31.48
N ASN A 543 -14.38 34.28 -32.72
CA ASN A 543 -14.02 35.65 -33.06
C ASN A 543 -15.26 36.55 -33.10
N SER A 544 -15.03 37.84 -32.85
CA SER A 544 -16.01 38.91 -32.98
C SER A 544 -17.26 38.69 -32.12
N THR A 545 -17.08 38.13 -30.93
CA THR A 545 -18.14 37.91 -29.96
C THR A 545 -17.99 38.88 -28.79
N ASN A 546 -19.12 39.30 -28.25
CA ASN A 546 -19.22 39.96 -26.96
C ASN A 546 -20.34 39.25 -26.24
N GLU A 547 -20.01 38.55 -25.17
CA GLU A 547 -20.91 37.61 -24.53
C GLU A 547 -20.64 37.55 -23.04
N TYR A 548 -21.61 37.01 -22.30
CA TYR A 548 -21.51 36.91 -20.85
C TYR A 548 -22.16 35.66 -20.31
N LEU A 549 -21.67 35.26 -19.13
CA LEU A 549 -22.35 34.40 -18.17
C LEU A 549 -22.75 35.26 -16.96
N MET A 550 -23.98 35.12 -16.48
CA MET A 550 -24.56 35.89 -15.38
C MET A 550 -25.14 34.97 -14.31
N SER A 551 -24.85 35.29 -13.05
CA SER A 551 -25.39 34.62 -11.88
C SER A 551 -26.91 34.82 -11.73
N PRO A 552 -27.59 33.98 -10.94
CA PRO A 552 -28.89 34.33 -10.37
C PRO A 552 -28.82 35.59 -9.50
N SER A 553 -29.99 36.10 -9.09
CA SER A 553 -30.07 37.18 -8.11
C SER A 553 -29.63 36.73 -6.72
N ILE A 554 -28.73 37.49 -6.11
CA ILE A 554 -28.21 37.26 -4.76
C ILE A 554 -28.76 38.35 -3.82
N ASP A 555 -29.25 37.97 -2.64
CA ASP A 555 -29.73 38.91 -1.63
C ASP A 555 -28.62 39.24 -0.63
N CYS A 556 -28.11 40.48 -0.70
CA CYS A 556 -27.08 41.01 0.20
C CYS A 556 -27.67 41.97 1.25
N SER A 557 -28.99 41.94 1.50
CA SER A 557 -29.64 42.80 2.49
C SER A 557 -29.06 42.59 3.89
N GLY A 558 -28.67 43.66 4.57
CA GLY A 558 -28.08 43.59 5.92
C GLY A 558 -26.69 42.95 5.98
N LYS A 559 -26.03 42.75 4.83
CA LYS A 559 -24.65 42.24 4.73
C LYS A 559 -23.69 43.37 4.37
N THR A 560 -22.45 43.23 4.84
CA THR A 560 -21.31 44.10 4.51
C THR A 560 -20.13 43.26 4.10
N ASN A 561 -19.12 43.87 3.49
CA ASN A 561 -17.92 43.15 3.08
C ASN A 561 -18.25 42.00 2.10
N VAL A 562 -19.09 42.30 1.09
CA VAL A 562 -19.47 41.30 0.08
C VAL A 562 -18.31 41.05 -0.88
N HIS A 563 -17.89 39.80 -1.00
CA HIS A 563 -16.80 39.36 -1.89
C HIS A 563 -17.29 38.33 -2.90
N LEU A 564 -16.75 38.40 -4.11
CA LEU A 564 -16.89 37.39 -5.15
C LEU A 564 -15.57 36.63 -5.28
N GLN A 565 -15.63 35.32 -5.11
CA GLN A 565 -14.50 34.39 -5.24
C GLN A 565 -14.83 33.37 -6.34
N PHE A 566 -13.85 33.03 -7.17
CA PHE A 566 -13.96 31.96 -8.17
C PHE A 566 -12.58 31.55 -8.69
N TYR A 567 -12.44 30.31 -9.15
CA TYR A 567 -11.26 29.88 -9.88
C TYR A 567 -11.36 30.28 -11.35
N ARG A 568 -10.24 30.71 -11.91
CA ARG A 568 -10.11 31.12 -13.31
C ARG A 568 -8.99 30.35 -13.99
N TRP A 569 -9.28 29.87 -15.19
CA TRP A 569 -8.25 29.54 -16.18
C TRP A 569 -8.56 30.28 -17.47
N ALA A 570 -7.64 31.14 -17.91
CA ALA A 570 -7.89 31.99 -19.05
C ALA A 570 -6.63 32.21 -19.89
N ASN A 571 -6.81 32.19 -21.20
CA ASN A 571 -5.75 32.39 -22.18
C ASN A 571 -6.30 33.24 -23.33
N PHE A 572 -6.05 34.54 -23.25
CA PHE A 572 -6.57 35.53 -24.18
C PHE A 572 -5.49 36.10 -25.11
N GLU A 573 -5.89 36.57 -26.29
CA GLU A 573 -5.00 37.34 -27.15
C GLU A 573 -4.62 38.67 -26.47
N THR A 574 -3.32 38.83 -26.18
CA THR A 574 -2.81 40.00 -25.46
C THR A 574 -3.13 41.28 -26.24
N SER A 575 -3.85 42.21 -25.61
CA SER A 575 -4.26 43.51 -26.17
C SER A 575 -5.40 43.48 -27.21
N PHE A 576 -6.04 42.33 -27.44
CA PHE A 576 -7.09 42.19 -28.45
C PHE A 576 -8.37 41.59 -27.89
N ASP A 577 -8.26 40.55 -27.06
CA ASP A 577 -9.40 39.98 -26.36
C ASP A 577 -9.45 40.46 -24.91
N GLU A 578 -10.63 40.80 -24.40
CA GLU A 578 -10.81 41.41 -23.07
C GLU A 578 -11.80 40.62 -22.22
N ALA A 579 -11.46 40.45 -20.93
CA ALA A 579 -12.32 39.84 -19.92
C ALA A 579 -12.68 40.84 -18.81
N TYR A 580 -13.95 40.80 -18.42
CA TYR A 580 -14.56 41.67 -17.41
C TYR A 580 -15.34 40.85 -16.40
N VAL A 581 -15.13 41.13 -15.12
CA VAL A 581 -16.01 40.69 -14.04
C VAL A 581 -16.80 41.89 -13.58
N GLU A 582 -18.11 41.81 -13.63
CA GLU A 582 -18.98 42.95 -13.42
C GLU A 582 -20.06 42.63 -12.38
N VAL A 583 -20.50 43.67 -11.68
CA VAL A 583 -21.57 43.63 -10.68
C VAL A 583 -22.73 44.54 -11.08
N SER A 584 -23.95 44.09 -10.80
CA SER A 584 -25.18 44.84 -11.01
C SER A 584 -26.14 44.67 -9.85
N THR A 585 -26.91 45.72 -9.53
CA THR A 585 -27.99 45.65 -8.53
C THR A 585 -29.39 45.61 -9.15
N ASP A 586 -29.48 45.71 -10.49
CA ASP A 586 -30.74 45.71 -11.24
C ASP A 586 -30.76 44.67 -12.39
N GLY A 587 -29.64 43.99 -12.65
CA GLY A 587 -29.46 43.00 -13.72
C GLY A 587 -29.29 43.62 -15.12
N SER A 588 -29.20 44.94 -15.24
CA SER A 588 -29.17 45.67 -16.52
C SER A 588 -28.06 46.73 -16.62
N SER A 589 -27.67 47.32 -15.49
CA SER A 589 -26.63 48.34 -15.35
C SER A 589 -25.42 47.73 -14.66
N TRP A 590 -24.26 47.73 -15.32
CA TRP A 590 -23.11 46.94 -14.91
C TRP A 590 -21.91 47.81 -14.57
N ASN A 591 -21.24 47.50 -13.46
CA ASN A 591 -19.98 48.13 -13.03
C ASN A 591 -18.88 47.07 -13.02
N SER A 592 -17.71 47.41 -13.55
CA SER A 592 -16.55 46.51 -13.50
C SER A 592 -15.97 46.42 -12.08
N LEU A 593 -15.74 45.21 -11.60
CA LEU A 593 -15.06 44.91 -10.32
C LEU A 593 -13.54 44.80 -10.46
N GLY A 594 -12.99 45.03 -11.66
CA GLY A 594 -11.55 45.00 -11.93
C GLY A 594 -11.16 45.70 -13.23
N HIS A 595 -9.84 45.83 -13.47
CA HIS A 595 -9.29 46.34 -14.74
C HIS A 595 -9.26 45.21 -15.78
N PRO A 596 -9.46 45.46 -17.10
CA PRO A 596 -9.37 44.44 -18.14
C PRO A 596 -8.09 43.62 -17.97
N GLN A 597 -8.28 42.32 -17.78
CA GLN A 597 -7.21 41.34 -17.67
C GLN A 597 -6.99 40.78 -19.08
N TYR A 598 -5.73 40.66 -19.47
CA TYR A 598 -5.31 39.82 -20.60
C TYR A 598 -4.63 38.56 -20.03
N PRO A 599 -5.35 37.74 -19.24
CA PRO A 599 -4.69 36.66 -18.52
C PRO A 599 -4.22 35.61 -19.53
N GLN A 600 -2.98 35.19 -19.33
CA GLN A 600 -2.38 34.01 -19.92
C GLN A 600 -1.99 33.13 -18.75
N ASP A 601 -3.02 32.52 -18.16
CA ASP A 601 -2.88 31.68 -17.00
C ASP A 601 -2.24 30.36 -17.45
N ASN A 602 -1.24 29.91 -16.69
CA ASN A 602 -0.58 28.62 -16.88
C ASN A 602 -1.03 27.57 -15.85
N ALA A 603 -1.99 27.94 -14.99
CA ALA A 603 -2.64 27.14 -13.97
C ALA A 603 -3.93 27.85 -13.54
N TRP A 604 -4.83 27.16 -12.83
CA TRP A 604 -5.99 27.80 -12.21
C TRP A 604 -5.58 28.86 -11.19
N ILE A 605 -6.22 30.02 -11.26
CA ILE A 605 -5.97 31.18 -10.39
C ILE A 605 -7.23 31.45 -9.57
N LEU A 606 -7.10 31.46 -8.24
CA LEU A 606 -8.16 31.96 -7.36
C LEU A 606 -8.26 33.48 -7.51
N VAL A 607 -9.43 33.95 -7.95
CA VAL A 607 -9.76 35.37 -8.05
C VAL A 607 -10.66 35.72 -6.88
N ASP A 608 -10.28 36.76 -6.12
CA ASP A 608 -11.07 37.32 -5.01
C ASP A 608 -11.27 38.82 -5.27
N LEU A 609 -12.53 39.22 -5.45
CA LEU A 609 -12.93 40.59 -5.75
C LEU A 609 -13.84 41.13 -4.66
N ASP A 610 -13.39 42.22 -4.03
CA ASP A 610 -14.23 43.04 -3.15
C ASP A 610 -15.32 43.74 -3.97
N ALA A 611 -16.57 43.35 -3.73
CA ALA A 611 -17.75 43.93 -4.36
C ALA A 611 -18.52 44.86 -3.41
N SER A 612 -17.99 45.12 -2.21
CA SER A 612 -18.70 45.79 -1.10
C SER A 612 -19.24 47.15 -1.49
N ALA A 613 -18.49 47.91 -2.29
CA ALA A 613 -18.90 49.23 -2.76
C ALA A 613 -20.21 49.24 -3.58
N TYR A 614 -20.59 48.09 -4.14
CA TYR A 614 -21.78 47.93 -4.98
C TYR A 614 -22.82 47.02 -4.36
N ALA A 615 -22.39 46.00 -3.62
CA ALA A 615 -23.23 44.90 -3.15
C ALA A 615 -23.65 45.02 -1.69
N ASP A 616 -22.94 45.79 -0.86
CA ASP A 616 -23.28 45.93 0.56
C ASP A 616 -24.71 46.46 0.74
N ASN A 617 -25.46 45.74 1.59
CA ASN A 617 -26.84 46.04 1.96
C ASN A 617 -27.82 46.17 0.75
N GLN A 618 -27.54 45.49 -0.36
CA GLN A 618 -28.43 45.46 -1.52
C GLN A 618 -29.31 44.22 -1.52
N SER A 619 -30.61 44.38 -1.80
CA SER A 619 -31.55 43.25 -1.84
C SER A 619 -31.46 42.37 -3.09
N THR A 620 -30.67 42.80 -4.07
CA THR A 620 -30.50 42.11 -5.34
C THR A 620 -29.14 42.49 -5.90
N VAL A 621 -28.28 41.50 -6.08
CA VAL A 621 -26.95 41.62 -6.66
C VAL A 621 -26.79 40.52 -7.69
N TYR A 622 -26.18 40.85 -8.83
CA TYR A 622 -25.80 39.92 -9.88
C TYR A 622 -24.32 40.10 -10.16
N PHE A 623 -23.63 39.00 -10.40
CA PHE A 623 -22.31 39.01 -10.98
C PHE A 623 -22.37 38.45 -12.39
N ARG A 624 -21.53 38.99 -13.28
CA ARG A 624 -21.36 38.40 -14.60
C ARG A 624 -19.91 38.43 -15.04
N TRP A 625 -19.56 37.42 -15.82
CA TRP A 625 -18.29 37.25 -16.51
C TRP A 625 -18.55 37.56 -17.97
N ARG A 626 -18.00 38.68 -18.45
CA ARG A 626 -18.23 39.20 -19.80
C ARG A 626 -16.91 39.22 -20.55
N MET A 627 -16.93 38.78 -21.80
CA MET A 627 -15.77 38.84 -22.67
C MET A 627 -16.07 39.52 -23.99
N GLU A 628 -15.02 40.07 -24.60
CA GLU A 628 -15.02 40.61 -25.95
C GLU A 628 -13.85 40.01 -26.72
N SER A 629 -14.12 39.40 -27.88
CA SER A 629 -13.10 38.86 -28.78
C SER A 629 -13.00 39.66 -30.08
N ASP A 630 -11.79 39.72 -30.63
CA ASP A 630 -11.49 40.47 -31.84
C ASP A 630 -11.78 39.66 -33.13
N GLY A 631 -11.29 40.08 -34.32
CA GLY A 631 -11.52 39.37 -35.58
C GLY A 631 -10.80 38.02 -35.73
N SER A 632 -9.92 37.65 -34.80
CA SER A 632 -9.03 36.49 -34.86
C SER A 632 -9.13 35.64 -33.59
N VAL A 633 -8.89 34.34 -33.70
CA VAL A 633 -8.84 33.44 -32.54
C VAL A 633 -7.52 32.69 -32.60
N THR A 634 -6.64 32.98 -31.64
CA THR A 634 -5.36 32.28 -31.47
C THR A 634 -5.23 31.53 -30.15
N TYR A 635 -6.15 31.72 -29.20
CA TYR A 635 -6.05 31.19 -27.85
C TYR A 635 -7.36 30.52 -27.37
N SER A 636 -7.29 29.89 -26.20
CA SER A 636 -8.30 28.94 -25.70
C SER A 636 -9.45 29.57 -24.90
N GLY A 637 -9.45 30.88 -24.66
CA GLY A 637 -10.59 31.58 -24.07
C GLY A 637 -10.59 31.60 -22.55
N TRP A 638 -11.78 31.49 -21.94
CA TRP A 638 -12.01 31.70 -20.50
C TRP A 638 -12.86 30.60 -19.89
N ASN A 639 -12.36 30.00 -18.81
CA ASN A 639 -13.05 29.04 -17.97
C ASN A 639 -13.08 29.53 -16.53
N ILE A 640 -14.19 29.27 -15.85
CA ILE A 640 -14.35 29.55 -14.42
C ILE A 640 -14.93 28.34 -13.68
N ASP A 641 -14.66 28.30 -12.38
CA ASP A 641 -15.22 27.29 -11.47
C ASP A 641 -15.34 27.81 -10.03
N ASP A 642 -16.02 27.06 -9.16
CA ASP A 642 -16.25 27.33 -7.73
C ASP A 642 -16.65 28.76 -7.41
N VAL A 643 -17.68 29.24 -8.08
CA VAL A 643 -18.17 30.60 -7.88
C VAL A 643 -18.80 30.69 -6.50
N THR A 644 -18.13 31.41 -5.61
CA THR A 644 -18.56 31.66 -4.24
C THR A 644 -18.78 33.14 -4.02
N VAL A 645 -19.94 33.51 -3.48
CA VAL A 645 -20.21 34.88 -2.99
C VAL A 645 -20.32 34.82 -1.49
N THR A 646 -19.47 35.57 -0.80
CA THR A 646 -19.47 35.64 0.66
C THR A 646 -19.78 37.05 1.14
N ALA A 647 -20.28 37.18 2.35
CA ALA A 647 -20.44 38.47 2.99
C ALA A 647 -20.41 38.38 4.52
N ASP A 648 -19.92 39.42 5.17
CA ASP A 648 -20.00 39.56 6.61
C ASP A 648 -21.34 40.14 7.05
N LEU A 649 -21.72 39.83 8.28
CA LEU A 649 -22.84 40.49 8.94
C LEU A 649 -22.44 41.90 9.38
N VAL A 650 -23.34 42.85 9.17
CA VAL A 650 -23.16 44.23 9.64
C VAL A 650 -23.13 44.24 11.17
N GLU A 651 -22.07 44.81 11.77
CA GLU A 651 -22.09 45.21 13.17
C GLU A 651 -23.04 46.41 13.32
N LEU A 652 -24.12 46.24 14.08
CA LEU A 652 -25.05 47.33 14.43
C LEU A 652 -24.36 48.32 15.37
N VAL A 653 -23.56 49.24 14.82
CA VAL A 653 -22.97 50.34 15.60
C VAL A 653 -24.05 51.39 15.86
N ALA A 654 -24.89 51.17 16.88
CA ALA A 654 -25.84 52.16 17.31
C ALA A 654 -25.10 53.38 17.89
N SER A 655 -25.24 54.54 17.26
CA SER A 655 -24.86 55.84 17.85
C SER A 655 -25.86 56.26 18.95
N PHE A 656 -26.18 55.37 19.89
CA PHE A 656 -27.03 55.65 21.03
C PHE A 656 -26.35 55.11 22.27
N SER A 657 -25.91 56.02 23.13
CA SER A 657 -25.07 55.77 24.30
C SER A 657 -25.69 54.88 25.39
N ASN A 658 -26.83 54.22 25.18
CA ASN A 658 -27.51 53.37 26.17
C ASN A 658 -28.40 52.26 25.53
N ILE A 659 -28.08 51.74 24.35
CA ILE A 659 -28.75 50.54 23.84
C ILE A 659 -27.78 49.37 24.03
N ASN A 660 -28.12 48.45 24.92
CA ASN A 660 -27.61 47.09 24.83
C ASN A 660 -28.41 46.44 23.71
N ASP A 661 -27.72 45.98 22.68
CA ASP A 661 -28.32 45.31 21.53
C ASP A 661 -29.14 44.10 21.99
N VAL A 662 -30.44 44.12 21.70
CA VAL A 662 -31.41 43.05 21.94
C VAL A 662 -31.94 42.48 20.62
N ASP A 663 -31.56 43.05 19.47
CA ASP A 663 -32.12 42.69 18.17
C ASP A 663 -31.38 41.51 17.49
N CYS A 664 -30.83 40.62 18.33
CA CYS A 664 -30.39 39.28 17.94
C CYS A 664 -31.20 38.18 18.63
N TYR A 665 -32.46 38.45 19.04
CA TYR A 665 -33.34 37.40 19.55
C TYR A 665 -34.66 37.28 18.79
N GLY A 666 -34.81 36.13 18.14
CA GLY A 666 -36.10 35.47 17.98
C GLY A 666 -36.73 35.24 19.36
N ASP A 667 -37.73 36.04 19.68
CA ASP A 667 -38.62 35.79 20.81
C ASP A 667 -39.91 35.12 20.31
N ALA A 668 -40.10 33.87 20.71
CA ALA A 668 -41.35 33.12 20.51
C ALA A 668 -42.57 33.69 21.27
N SER A 669 -42.47 34.87 21.90
CA SER A 669 -43.55 35.54 22.65
C SER A 669 -44.34 36.61 21.86
N GLY A 670 -43.89 37.00 20.66
CA GLY A 670 -44.67 37.88 19.79
C GLY A 670 -44.89 39.31 20.31
N SER A 671 -43.99 39.84 21.14
CA SER A 671 -44.03 41.24 21.57
C SER A 671 -42.91 42.05 20.90
N THR A 672 -43.26 42.82 19.86
CA THR A 672 -42.43 43.92 19.37
C THR A 672 -42.44 45.07 20.37
N ASP A 673 -41.28 45.58 20.78
CA ASP A 673 -41.22 46.90 21.40
C ASP A 673 -39.91 47.64 21.06
N VAL A 674 -39.95 48.40 19.96
CA VAL A 674 -39.13 49.61 19.84
C VAL A 674 -40.05 50.75 19.38
N THR A 675 -40.58 51.49 20.36
CA THR A 675 -41.24 52.76 20.05
C THR A 675 -40.17 53.85 19.98
N ILE A 676 -39.74 54.25 18.79
CA ILE A 676 -38.98 55.51 18.62
C ILE A 676 -40.00 56.67 18.59
N THR A 677 -40.34 57.20 19.76
CA THR A 677 -41.00 58.50 19.82
C THR A 677 -39.96 59.62 19.75
N GLY A 678 -39.98 60.35 18.64
CA GLY A 678 -39.62 61.77 18.65
C GLY A 678 -38.13 62.09 18.49
N GLY A 679 -37.66 62.07 17.25
CA GLY A 679 -36.51 62.82 16.79
C GLY A 679 -36.59 62.93 15.27
N THR A 680 -36.63 64.15 14.74
CA THR A 680 -36.56 64.40 13.29
C THR A 680 -35.26 63.84 12.69
N PRO A 681 -35.30 63.38 11.42
CA PRO A 681 -34.30 62.49 10.82
C PRO A 681 -32.86 62.95 10.97
#